data_AF-A0A316TLK0-F1
#
_entry.id   AF-A0A316TLK0-F1
#
_cell.length_a   1.000
_cell.length_b   1.000
_cell.length_c   1.000
_cell.angle_alpha   90.00
_cell.angle_beta   90.00
_cell.angle_gamma   90.00
#
_symmetry.space_group_name_H-M   'P 1'
#
loop_
_entity.id
_entity.type
_entity.pdbx_description
1 polymer ?
#
loop_
_entity_poly.entity_id
_entity_poly.type
_entity_poly.pdbx_seq_one_letter_code
_entity_poly.pdbx_strand_id
1 'polypeptide(L)'
;MLPPPPNGPTRTVVATVPTARAALRAAVEPLLAYAFALAAAVGLMVLVVLAIAVGSDGGDAAAAADDIDIEAIGVLVGMPFQLAGMALGGSLTLGDGAFRVSLFAPPLLVTAVFTIAAFLLSRRAETARPSASGPERVLLAASGGVVTAVLVVVATRSLAMRDEGLSLHAASVGLFFGVLALAFASGLLGRLAAHGSLWPHWLPADGRRAAHLVSQYVLVFVAAGIPVAVLWLLVDAGPEAALFAVVWGPTVALVAFGMGHLGALSVPGSHEFAWDLGWFPGVVLPLLALLLTVTAATAWHLRRGEDRELLAQPASWTSLACAFGAAALPICLLSTVGISGGLFELTGGVTFGVAYWLIPVLAVWGAVIEVLSRFVAPSLASAVPGPIARRLAVGPSHLRPPAPVPVQRIPMSPSDRARAKKALIGAAVVGGLGLGVWIVVSVVGSSAYSPESYAEDYLDALVEGDAERAAELSPVDDDEAADALLTNEVYEAAGDRITGYEITDLQEFGDTVTVTVDLEGVENGDGVELSLEEDGSRALFFSAWKVTDGGLASELTVSVPESSSSVEVNGVEVPAGAGSDVDLWALPGSYVVNPYGDSEWLEPVETETVVSPGSWGTYAETPEPEPSEALTTFVQTEIEGWVEGCMTATEPDPADCPQEIYPYGDEQRNLEWRLDQMPTVSWDGFYGSFPANLSSDAPGEASATYEYDDSYGFGKPSWVEETETSTFYVSVEVDLDGDEPRVTFDSY
;
A
#
# COMPACT_ATOMS: atom_id res chain seq x y z
N MET A 1 -44.49 75.17 19.77
CA MET A 1 -43.43 74.28 19.25
C MET A 1 -42.69 73.71 20.45
N LEU A 2 -42.95 72.45 20.78
CA LEU A 2 -42.21 71.73 21.83
C LEU A 2 -40.87 71.22 21.25
N PRO A 3 -39.78 71.21 22.02
CA PRO A 3 -38.51 70.66 21.58
C PRO A 3 -38.61 69.13 21.42
N PRO A 4 -37.85 68.52 20.50
CA PRO A 4 -37.84 67.07 20.33
C PRO A 4 -37.25 66.38 21.58
N PRO A 5 -37.70 65.16 21.92
CA PRO A 5 -37.19 64.42 23.05
C PRO A 5 -35.71 64.02 22.82
N PRO A 6 -34.91 63.88 23.90
CA PRO A 6 -33.51 63.51 23.79
C PRO A 6 -33.37 62.11 23.20
N ASN A 7 -32.37 61.97 22.34
CA ASN A 7 -31.96 60.75 21.66
C ASN A 7 -31.99 59.54 22.60
N GLY A 8 -32.75 58.51 22.21
CA GLY A 8 -32.68 57.19 22.85
C GLY A 8 -31.25 56.64 22.80
N PRO A 9 -30.91 55.67 23.67
CA PRO A 9 -29.56 55.13 23.76
C PRO A 9 -29.09 54.69 22.37
N THR A 10 -27.92 55.20 21.98
CA THR A 10 -27.18 54.79 20.79
C THR A 10 -27.12 53.27 20.75
N ARG A 11 -27.67 52.67 19.69
CA ARG A 11 -27.47 51.25 19.37
C ARG A 11 -25.97 51.03 19.21
N THR A 12 -25.31 50.54 20.26
CA THR A 12 -23.99 49.94 20.17
C THR A 12 -24.15 48.68 19.32
N VAL A 13 -23.72 48.77 18.07
CA VAL A 13 -23.47 47.61 17.22
C VAL A 13 -22.42 46.79 17.97
N VAL A 14 -22.83 45.71 18.61
CA VAL A 14 -21.92 44.77 19.25
C VAL A 14 -21.11 44.15 18.11
N ALA A 15 -19.88 44.65 17.94
CA ALA A 15 -18.97 44.12 16.95
C ALA A 15 -18.77 42.62 17.23
N THR A 16 -19.13 41.77 16.27
CA THR A 16 -18.95 40.32 16.35
C THR A 16 -17.48 39.91 16.22
N VAL A 17 -16.58 40.87 15.99
CA VAL A 17 -15.14 40.65 15.81
C VAL A 17 -14.41 41.10 17.08
N PRO A 18 -13.68 40.19 17.76
CA PRO A 18 -12.92 40.56 18.95
C PRO A 18 -11.82 41.57 18.60
N THR A 19 -11.58 42.53 19.49
CA THR A 19 -10.47 43.47 19.34
C THR A 19 -9.12 42.73 19.38
N ALA A 20 -8.08 43.26 18.73
CA ALA A 20 -6.73 42.68 18.78
C ALA A 20 -6.22 42.47 20.23
N ARG A 21 -6.57 43.37 21.15
CA ARG A 21 -6.27 43.22 22.58
C ARG A 21 -7.02 42.07 23.24
N ALA A 22 -8.27 41.81 22.84
CA ALA A 22 -9.04 40.68 23.34
C ALA A 22 -8.50 39.36 22.79
N ALA A 23 -8.13 39.32 21.51
CA ALA A 23 -7.48 38.17 20.88
C ALA A 23 -6.13 37.82 21.53
N LEU A 24 -5.27 38.81 21.80
CA LEU A 24 -4.00 38.61 22.49
C LEU A 24 -4.19 38.13 23.94
N ARG A 25 -5.20 38.65 24.64
CA ARG A 25 -5.52 38.19 26.00
C ARG A 25 -6.02 36.76 26.04
N ALA A 26 -6.77 36.33 25.01
CA ALA A 26 -7.28 34.97 24.90
C ALA A 26 -6.19 33.91 24.69
N ALA A 27 -4.94 34.32 24.42
CA ALA A 27 -3.79 33.44 24.39
C ALA A 27 -3.22 33.15 25.79
N VAL A 28 -3.54 33.97 26.81
CA VAL A 28 -2.99 33.81 28.16
C VAL A 28 -3.46 32.49 28.79
N GLU A 29 -4.72 32.11 28.59
CA GLU A 29 -5.30 30.88 29.16
C GLU A 29 -4.60 29.61 28.63
N PRO A 30 -4.50 29.38 27.30
CA PRO A 30 -3.78 28.22 26.77
C PRO A 30 -2.25 28.27 26.99
N LEU A 31 -1.61 29.45 27.07
CA LEU A 31 -0.19 29.55 27.44
C LEU A 31 0.08 29.18 28.90
N LEU A 32 -0.80 29.57 29.82
CA LEU A 32 -0.72 29.12 31.21
C LEU A 32 -0.98 27.61 31.31
N ALA A 33 -1.91 27.08 30.52
CA ALA A 33 -2.12 25.63 30.43
C ALA A 33 -0.87 24.90 29.93
N TYR A 34 -0.13 25.47 28.97
CA TYR A 34 1.16 24.96 28.53
C TYR A 34 2.21 24.97 29.65
N ALA A 35 2.23 26.00 30.51
CA ALA A 35 3.12 26.00 31.67
C ALA A 35 2.80 24.87 32.68
N PHE A 36 1.51 24.53 32.88
CA PHE A 36 1.14 23.35 33.67
C PHE A 36 1.55 22.05 32.99
N ALA A 37 1.45 21.95 31.67
CA ALA A 37 1.91 20.80 30.90
C ALA A 37 3.44 20.61 31.03
N LEU A 38 4.22 21.69 30.96
CA LEU A 38 5.66 21.67 31.21
C LEU A 38 5.99 21.20 32.63
N ALA A 39 5.26 21.68 33.65
CA ALA A 39 5.45 21.22 35.02
C ALA A 39 5.15 19.71 35.17
N ALA A 40 4.13 19.20 34.48
CA ALA A 40 3.83 17.77 34.44
C ALA A 40 4.93 16.98 33.71
N ALA A 41 5.45 17.50 32.60
CA ALA A 41 6.57 16.89 31.88
C ALA A 41 7.86 16.82 32.72
N VAL A 42 8.16 17.87 33.49
CA VAL A 42 9.26 17.86 34.48
C VAL A 42 9.01 16.79 35.54
N GLY A 43 7.79 16.69 36.06
CA GLY A 43 7.44 15.65 37.04
C GLY A 43 7.64 14.23 36.49
N LEU A 44 7.23 13.97 35.24
CA LEU A 44 7.45 12.68 34.57
C LEU A 44 8.93 12.39 34.38
N MET A 45 9.72 13.38 33.94
CA MET A 45 11.16 13.22 33.80
C MET A 45 11.82 12.88 35.15
N VAL A 46 11.48 13.59 36.22
CA VAL A 46 12.04 13.32 37.55
C VAL A 46 11.70 11.90 38.01
N LEU A 47 10.50 11.40 37.71
CA LEU A 47 10.12 10.02 38.00
C LEU A 47 10.99 9.01 37.22
N VAL A 48 11.28 9.28 35.94
CA VAL A 48 12.17 8.43 35.11
C VAL A 48 13.62 8.47 35.62
N VAL A 49 14.12 9.62 36.04
CA VAL A 49 15.49 9.73 36.57
C VAL A 49 15.60 9.02 37.93
N LEU A 50 14.63 9.23 38.82
CA LEU A 50 14.58 8.56 40.13
C LEU A 50 14.50 7.05 39.98
N ALA A 51 13.73 6.58 38.99
CA ALA A 51 13.60 5.20 38.59
C ALA A 51 14.94 4.54 38.24
N ILE A 52 15.67 5.14 37.29
CA ILE A 52 16.98 4.66 36.87
C ILE A 52 17.95 4.62 38.06
N ALA A 53 17.94 5.65 38.90
CA ALA A 53 18.80 5.73 40.09
C ALA A 53 18.49 4.67 41.17
N VAL A 54 17.27 4.16 41.23
CA VAL A 54 16.86 3.09 42.16
C VAL A 54 17.16 1.69 41.60
N GLY A 55 17.20 1.53 40.27
CA GLY A 55 17.54 0.28 39.59
C GLY A 55 19.04 -0.04 39.55
N SER A 56 19.91 0.97 39.67
CA SER A 56 21.36 0.77 39.75
C SER A 56 21.75 0.27 41.14
N ASP A 57 22.23 -0.97 41.25
CA ASP A 57 22.83 -1.53 42.47
C ASP A 57 24.04 -0.70 42.92
N GLY A 58 23.81 0.31 43.77
CA GLY A 58 24.72 0.85 44.80
C GLY A 58 26.16 1.29 44.46
N GLY A 59 26.63 1.22 43.21
CA GLY A 59 28.03 1.46 42.84
C GLY A 59 28.29 2.77 42.10
N ASP A 60 27.44 3.13 41.14
CA ASP A 60 27.76 4.19 40.17
C ASP A 60 26.93 5.47 40.30
N ALA A 61 25.93 5.49 41.19
CA ALA A 61 25.09 6.68 41.41
C ALA A 61 25.88 7.89 41.94
N ALA A 62 27.03 7.67 42.58
CA ALA A 62 27.93 8.73 43.03
C ALA A 62 28.89 9.24 41.95
N ALA A 63 29.17 8.45 40.91
CA ALA A 63 30.02 8.85 39.78
C ALA A 63 29.24 9.68 38.75
N ALA A 64 27.95 9.43 38.57
CA ALA A 64 27.08 10.22 37.68
C ALA A 64 26.73 11.63 38.21
N ALA A 65 27.08 11.94 39.47
CA ALA A 65 26.78 13.23 40.09
C ALA A 65 27.94 14.24 40.00
N ASP A 66 29.17 13.80 39.71
CA ASP A 66 30.36 14.66 39.69
C ASP A 66 30.67 15.21 38.29
N ASP A 67 30.00 14.70 37.25
CA ASP A 67 30.20 15.07 35.85
C ASP A 67 28.89 15.60 35.22
N ILE A 68 28.26 16.61 35.86
CA ILE A 68 27.15 17.35 35.26
C ILE A 68 27.75 18.29 34.20
N ASP A 69 28.08 17.69 33.06
CA ASP A 69 28.62 18.37 31.91
C ASP A 69 27.60 19.39 31.37
N ILE A 70 28.06 20.40 30.63
CA ILE A 70 27.18 21.44 30.04
C ILE A 70 26.09 20.82 29.13
N GLU A 71 26.34 19.62 28.60
CA GLU A 71 25.39 18.78 27.86
C GLU A 71 24.22 18.29 28.74
N ALA A 72 24.46 17.97 30.02
CA ALA A 72 23.43 17.54 30.97
C ALA A 72 22.43 18.66 31.28
N ILE A 73 22.87 19.93 31.27
CA ILE A 73 21.97 21.09 31.47
C ILE A 73 21.04 21.27 30.26
N GLY A 74 21.55 21.05 29.04
CA GLY A 74 20.76 21.07 27.81
C GLY A 74 19.66 20.01 27.80
N VAL A 75 19.96 18.81 28.28
CA VAL A 75 18.98 17.72 28.44
C VAL A 75 17.95 18.07 29.51
N LEU A 76 18.37 18.55 30.69
CA LEU A 76 17.47 18.91 31.79
C LEU A 76 16.48 20.04 31.43
N VAL A 77 16.92 21.01 30.64
CA VAL A 77 16.07 22.14 30.23
C VAL A 77 15.28 21.84 28.96
N GLY A 78 15.85 21.11 28.00
CA GLY A 78 15.23 20.85 26.69
C GLY A 78 14.18 19.75 26.72
N MET A 79 14.45 18.62 27.39
CA MET A 79 13.56 17.45 27.41
C MET A 79 12.12 17.74 27.87
N PRO A 80 11.82 18.58 28.88
CA PRO A 80 10.44 18.86 29.27
C PRO A 80 9.64 19.53 28.15
N PHE A 81 10.29 20.34 27.31
CA PHE A 81 9.68 20.97 26.15
C PHE A 81 9.47 19.98 25.00
N GLN A 82 10.33 18.97 24.88
CA GLN A 82 10.15 17.89 23.91
C GLN A 82 8.99 16.95 24.34
N LEU A 83 8.93 16.56 25.60
CA LEU A 83 7.83 15.77 26.16
C LEU A 83 6.50 16.52 26.10
N ALA A 84 6.47 17.81 26.44
CA ALA A 84 5.27 18.63 26.30
C ALA A 84 4.89 18.83 24.82
N GLY A 85 5.88 18.92 23.92
CA GLY A 85 5.64 18.91 22.47
C GLY A 85 4.96 17.61 22.01
N MET A 86 5.51 16.45 22.39
CA MET A 86 4.91 15.15 22.09
C MET A 86 3.49 15.03 22.62
N ALA A 87 3.27 15.46 23.87
CA ALA A 87 1.95 15.44 24.51
C ALA A 87 0.88 16.23 23.75
N LEU A 88 1.30 17.24 22.98
CA LEU A 88 0.42 18.14 22.27
C LEU A 88 0.39 17.86 20.76
N GLY A 89 0.80 16.65 20.35
CA GLY A 89 0.69 16.15 18.98
C GLY A 89 1.98 16.20 18.17
N GLY A 90 3.12 16.54 18.79
CA GLY A 90 4.41 16.49 18.12
C GLY A 90 4.97 15.07 17.99
N SER A 91 5.66 14.79 16.89
CA SER A 91 6.52 13.59 16.77
C SER A 91 7.94 13.94 17.20
N LEU A 92 8.53 13.14 18.09
CA LEU A 92 9.91 13.29 18.53
C LEU A 92 10.84 12.78 17.43
N THR A 93 11.47 13.70 16.72
CA THR A 93 12.38 13.40 15.62
C THR A 93 13.82 13.44 16.10
N LEU A 94 14.56 12.37 15.88
CA LEU A 94 16.00 12.23 16.02
C LEU A 94 16.62 12.06 14.62
N GLY A 95 17.65 12.83 14.29
CA GLY A 95 18.39 12.61 13.04
C GLY A 95 19.16 13.82 12.57
N ASP A 96 19.77 13.68 11.40
CA ASP A 96 20.52 14.70 10.68
C ASP A 96 19.95 14.90 9.26
N GLY A 97 20.79 15.36 8.33
CA GLY A 97 20.41 15.53 6.92
C GLY A 97 20.35 14.23 6.12
N ALA A 98 20.98 13.15 6.58
CA ALA A 98 21.08 11.86 5.89
C ALA A 98 20.07 10.84 6.41
N PHE A 99 19.79 10.81 7.72
CA PHE A 99 18.79 9.93 8.31
C PHE A 99 17.91 10.65 9.33
N ARG A 100 16.67 10.19 9.46
CA ARG A 100 15.68 10.71 10.40
C ARG A 100 14.88 9.56 10.99
N VAL A 101 14.65 9.55 12.29
CA VAL A 101 13.71 8.66 12.98
C VAL A 101 12.77 9.54 13.79
N SER A 102 11.48 9.26 13.74
CA SER A 102 10.40 10.03 14.35
C SER A 102 9.50 9.11 15.17
N LEU A 103 9.31 9.44 16.44
CA LEU A 103 8.42 8.73 17.35
C LEU A 103 7.20 9.60 17.67
N PHE A 104 6.02 9.18 17.24
CA PHE A 104 4.75 9.71 17.71
C PHE A 104 4.21 8.85 18.85
N ALA A 105 4.41 9.29 20.09
CA ALA A 105 3.81 8.68 21.26
C ALA A 105 3.37 9.81 22.20
N PRO A 106 2.10 10.21 22.25
CA PRO A 106 1.68 11.31 23.11
C PRO A 106 1.55 10.84 24.57
N PRO A 107 2.31 11.40 25.55
CA PRO A 107 2.10 11.09 26.96
C PRO A 107 0.80 11.73 27.44
N LEU A 108 -0.28 10.95 27.36
CA LEU A 108 -1.66 11.41 27.56
C LEU A 108 -1.93 12.04 28.94
N LEU A 109 -1.09 11.74 29.94
CA LEU A 109 -1.14 12.42 31.23
C LEU A 109 -0.85 13.92 31.09
N VAL A 110 0.16 14.29 30.32
CA VAL A 110 0.53 15.69 30.05
C VAL A 110 -0.54 16.35 29.18
N THR A 111 -1.07 15.64 28.19
CA THR A 111 -2.21 16.08 27.36
C THR A 111 -3.45 16.37 28.22
N ALA A 112 -3.76 15.51 29.19
CA ALA A 112 -4.86 15.69 30.12
C ALA A 112 -4.65 16.92 31.02
N VAL A 113 -3.44 17.13 31.55
CA VAL A 113 -3.10 18.33 32.33
C VAL A 113 -3.32 19.59 31.52
N PHE A 114 -2.82 19.63 30.27
CA PHE A 114 -3.00 20.77 29.37
C PHE A 114 -4.49 21.06 29.10
N THR A 115 -5.24 20.05 28.67
CA THR A 115 -6.65 20.22 28.28
C THR A 115 -7.55 20.60 29.45
N ILE A 116 -7.34 20.01 30.64
CA ILE A 116 -8.06 20.37 31.87
C ILE A 116 -7.71 21.80 32.30
N ALA A 117 -6.42 22.17 32.30
CA ALA A 117 -6.00 23.52 32.68
C ALA A 117 -6.57 24.57 31.71
N ALA A 118 -6.47 24.35 30.40
CA ALA A 118 -7.00 25.24 29.37
C ALA A 118 -8.52 25.39 29.50
N PHE A 119 -9.24 24.30 29.77
CA PHE A 119 -10.68 24.32 30.04
C PHE A 119 -11.02 25.16 31.28
N LEU A 120 -10.38 24.90 32.41
CA LEU A 120 -10.66 25.59 33.68
C LEU A 120 -10.31 27.07 33.62
N LEU A 121 -9.16 27.41 33.03
CA LEU A 121 -8.70 28.79 32.86
C LEU A 121 -9.62 29.56 31.91
N SER A 122 -10.01 28.95 30.79
CA SER A 122 -10.95 29.57 29.83
C SER A 122 -12.34 29.76 30.42
N ARG A 123 -12.83 28.78 31.22
CA ARG A 123 -14.08 28.91 31.96
C ARG A 123 -14.01 30.08 32.95
N ARG A 124 -12.94 30.17 33.72
CA ARG A 124 -12.73 31.25 34.69
C ARG A 124 -12.64 32.61 33.99
N ALA A 125 -11.91 32.70 32.88
CA ALA A 125 -11.80 33.91 32.08
C ALA A 125 -13.16 34.37 31.53
N GLU A 126 -13.96 33.44 31.02
CA GLU A 126 -15.31 33.72 30.51
C GLU A 126 -16.27 34.15 31.63
N THR A 127 -16.18 33.55 32.83
CA THR A 127 -16.98 34.02 33.98
C THR A 127 -16.58 35.42 34.44
N ALA A 128 -15.30 35.77 34.35
CA ALA A 128 -14.80 37.09 34.73
C ALA A 128 -15.11 38.16 33.69
N ARG A 129 -15.08 37.79 32.41
CA ARG A 129 -15.34 38.67 31.26
C ARG A 129 -16.17 37.90 30.22
N PRO A 130 -17.50 37.90 30.35
CA PRO A 130 -18.37 37.17 29.44
C PRO A 130 -18.26 37.72 28.01
N SER A 131 -18.09 36.81 27.05
CA SER A 131 -18.16 37.14 25.63
C SER A 131 -19.58 37.57 25.27
N ALA A 132 -19.73 38.57 24.42
CA ALA A 132 -21.01 39.15 24.04
C ALA A 132 -21.84 38.23 23.13
N SER A 133 -21.20 37.28 22.43
CA SER A 133 -21.88 36.36 21.52
C SER A 133 -21.18 35.01 21.37
N GLY A 134 -21.91 34.01 20.84
CA GLY A 134 -21.34 32.70 20.49
C GLY A 134 -20.17 32.77 19.49
N PRO A 135 -20.29 33.52 18.38
CA PRO A 135 -19.19 33.70 17.43
C PRO A 135 -17.94 34.31 18.06
N GLU A 136 -18.09 35.27 18.98
CA GLU A 136 -16.96 35.86 19.69
C GLU A 136 -16.20 34.82 20.53
N ARG A 137 -16.90 33.89 21.20
CA ARG A 137 -16.26 32.79 21.96
C ARG A 137 -15.41 31.90 21.06
N VAL A 138 -15.94 31.56 19.88
CA VAL A 138 -15.24 30.74 18.89
C VAL A 138 -14.00 31.47 18.39
N LEU A 139 -14.12 32.76 18.05
CA LEU A 139 -12.99 33.57 17.57
C LEU A 139 -11.91 33.75 18.65
N LEU A 140 -12.29 33.95 19.92
CA LEU A 140 -11.34 34.06 21.03
C LEU A 140 -10.62 32.73 21.29
N ALA A 141 -11.34 31.60 21.26
CA ALA A 141 -10.72 30.28 21.39
C ALA A 141 -9.76 29.99 20.22
N ALA A 142 -10.15 30.34 18.99
CA ALA A 142 -9.32 30.16 17.81
C ALA A 142 -8.06 31.03 17.86
N SER A 143 -8.20 32.31 18.20
CA SER A 143 -7.03 33.21 18.31
C SER A 143 -6.07 32.76 19.41
N GLY A 144 -6.60 32.31 20.55
CA GLY A 144 -5.79 31.77 21.65
C GLY A 144 -5.04 30.51 21.23
N GLY A 145 -5.72 29.61 20.51
CA GLY A 145 -5.13 28.38 19.97
C GLY A 145 -4.01 28.65 18.97
N VAL A 146 -4.22 29.53 17.98
CA VAL A 146 -3.22 29.86 16.95
C VAL A 146 -1.96 30.47 17.58
N VAL A 147 -2.13 31.46 18.47
CA VAL A 147 -0.97 32.11 19.13
C VAL A 147 -0.20 31.11 19.97
N THR A 148 -0.90 30.22 20.69
CA THR A 148 -0.24 29.19 21.50
C THR A 148 0.50 28.18 20.64
N ALA A 149 -0.12 27.71 19.54
CA ALA A 149 0.52 26.77 18.61
C ALA A 149 1.83 27.31 18.05
N VAL A 150 1.85 28.57 17.59
CA VAL A 150 3.07 29.22 17.11
C VAL A 150 4.13 29.29 18.21
N LEU A 151 3.77 29.77 19.40
CA LEU A 151 4.73 29.94 20.49
C LEU A 151 5.28 28.62 21.02
N VAL A 152 4.45 27.57 21.09
CA VAL A 152 4.87 26.24 21.51
C VAL A 152 5.82 25.63 20.49
N VAL A 153 5.50 25.69 19.18
CA VAL A 153 6.40 25.18 18.13
C VAL A 153 7.75 25.89 18.17
N VAL A 154 7.75 27.23 18.29
CA VAL A 154 8.99 28.02 18.41
C VAL A 154 9.76 27.60 19.66
N ALA A 155 9.13 27.52 20.83
CA ALA A 155 9.79 27.12 22.06
C ALA A 155 10.39 25.70 21.97
N THR A 156 9.63 24.73 21.46
CA THR A 156 10.09 23.34 21.29
C THR A 156 11.25 23.25 20.29
N ARG A 157 11.24 24.03 19.21
CA ARG A 157 12.33 24.07 18.22
C ARG A 157 13.57 24.80 18.73
N SER A 158 13.40 25.90 19.46
CA SER A 158 14.50 26.65 20.07
C SER A 158 15.23 25.84 21.13
N LEU A 159 14.50 24.98 21.85
CA LEU A 159 15.03 24.08 22.89
C LEU A 159 15.28 22.65 22.36
N ALA A 160 15.44 22.52 21.04
CA ALA A 160 15.89 21.28 20.42
C ALA A 160 17.30 20.92 20.92
N MET A 161 17.49 19.66 21.29
CA MET A 161 18.78 19.13 21.70
C MET A 161 19.60 18.84 20.44
N ARG A 162 20.87 19.22 20.44
CA ARG A 162 21.77 19.05 19.31
C ARG A 162 23.10 18.55 19.82
N ASP A 163 23.61 17.51 19.18
CA ASP A 163 24.89 16.91 19.50
C ASP A 163 25.49 16.28 18.24
N GLU A 164 26.79 16.49 17.98
CA GLU A 164 27.54 15.97 16.83
C GLU A 164 26.82 16.01 15.46
N GLY A 165 26.00 17.05 15.19
CA GLY A 165 25.23 17.18 13.94
C GLY A 165 23.85 16.52 13.96
N LEU A 166 23.56 15.68 14.95
CA LEU A 166 22.23 15.14 15.24
C LEU A 166 21.37 16.18 15.94
N SER A 167 20.07 16.18 15.64
CA SER A 167 19.09 16.98 16.36
C SER A 167 17.91 16.14 16.85
N LEU A 168 17.54 16.33 18.12
CA LEU A 168 16.39 15.73 18.75
C LEU A 168 15.35 16.81 19.10
N HIS A 169 14.16 16.74 18.50
CA HIS A 169 13.07 17.66 18.81
C HIS A 169 11.67 17.12 18.48
N ALA A 170 10.65 17.58 19.21
CA ALA A 170 9.25 17.30 18.93
C ALA A 170 8.57 18.36 18.03
N ALA A 171 9.33 19.38 17.62
CA ALA A 171 8.83 20.46 16.78
C ALA A 171 8.52 19.95 15.36
N SER A 172 7.23 19.76 15.08
CA SER A 172 6.72 19.16 13.86
C SER A 172 5.43 19.86 13.42
N VAL A 173 4.97 19.57 12.20
CA VAL A 173 3.67 20.06 11.71
C VAL A 173 2.53 19.54 12.60
N GLY A 174 2.64 18.28 13.07
CA GLY A 174 1.72 17.67 14.03
C GLY A 174 1.60 18.48 15.33
N LEU A 175 2.72 18.98 15.87
CA LEU A 175 2.70 19.84 17.07
C LEU A 175 1.87 21.10 16.89
N PHE A 176 1.99 21.78 15.74
CA PHE A 176 1.23 22.99 15.47
C PHE A 176 -0.29 22.71 15.49
N PHE A 177 -0.72 21.69 14.74
CA PHE A 177 -2.13 21.36 14.61
C PHE A 177 -2.69 20.72 15.89
N GLY A 178 -1.92 19.91 16.59
CA GLY A 178 -2.31 19.31 17.85
C GLY A 178 -2.52 20.36 18.94
N VAL A 179 -1.58 21.31 19.12
CA VAL A 179 -1.76 22.44 20.06
C VAL A 179 -2.96 23.28 19.66
N LEU A 180 -3.12 23.61 18.37
CA LEU A 180 -4.24 24.38 17.87
C LEU A 180 -5.58 23.70 18.20
N ALA A 181 -5.72 22.42 17.89
CA ALA A 181 -6.93 21.64 18.12
C ALA A 181 -7.25 21.51 19.62
N LEU A 182 -6.26 21.11 20.43
CA LEU A 182 -6.42 20.92 21.87
C LEU A 182 -6.75 22.24 22.58
N ALA A 183 -6.04 23.32 22.27
CA ALA A 183 -6.28 24.64 22.86
C ALA A 183 -7.63 25.22 22.42
N PHE A 184 -7.99 25.08 21.14
CA PHE A 184 -9.28 25.53 20.62
C PHE A 184 -10.43 24.78 21.28
N ALA A 185 -10.39 23.44 21.28
CA ALA A 185 -11.47 22.61 21.81
C ALA A 185 -11.66 22.81 23.31
N SER A 186 -10.58 22.72 24.11
CA SER A 186 -10.64 22.92 25.56
C SER A 186 -11.06 24.36 25.91
N GLY A 187 -10.53 25.35 25.19
CA GLY A 187 -10.88 26.75 25.37
C GLY A 187 -12.34 27.05 25.05
N LEU A 188 -12.85 26.54 23.93
CA LEU A 188 -14.25 26.69 23.54
C LEU A 188 -15.18 26.00 24.53
N LEU A 189 -14.89 24.75 24.91
CA LEU A 189 -15.69 24.01 25.89
C LEU A 189 -15.68 24.71 27.25
N GLY A 190 -14.54 25.24 27.70
CA GLY A 190 -14.43 26.01 28.94
C GLY A 190 -15.33 27.26 28.92
N ARG A 191 -15.31 27.99 27.81
CA ARG A 191 -16.17 29.16 27.59
C ARG A 191 -17.64 28.77 27.54
N LEU A 192 -18.02 27.68 26.86
CA LEU A 192 -19.40 27.19 26.84
C LEU A 192 -19.89 26.77 28.24
N ALA A 193 -19.04 26.10 29.02
CA ALA A 193 -19.35 25.67 30.38
C ALA A 193 -19.70 26.83 31.31
N ALA A 194 -19.09 28.00 31.12
CA ALA A 194 -19.38 29.20 31.90
C ALA A 194 -20.83 29.69 31.74
N HIS A 195 -21.48 29.36 30.61
CA HIS A 195 -22.87 29.73 30.31
C HIS A 195 -23.88 28.62 30.63
N GLY A 196 -23.43 27.56 31.33
CA GLY A 196 -24.31 26.59 31.97
C GLY A 196 -24.45 25.26 31.23
N SER A 197 -24.30 25.17 29.91
CA SER A 197 -24.38 23.88 29.19
C SER A 197 -23.18 23.65 28.27
N LEU A 198 -22.52 22.52 28.48
CA LEU A 198 -21.51 21.95 27.57
C LEU A 198 -22.13 21.25 26.36
N TRP A 199 -23.39 20.84 26.49
CA TRP A 199 -24.03 19.99 25.51
C TRP A 199 -24.84 20.82 24.50
N PRO A 200 -24.81 20.45 23.21
CA PRO A 200 -25.65 21.08 22.21
C PRO A 200 -27.13 20.92 22.54
N HIS A 201 -27.94 21.93 22.19
CA HIS A 201 -29.38 21.92 22.47
C HIS A 201 -30.13 20.82 21.70
N TRP A 202 -29.56 20.31 20.60
CA TRP A 202 -30.16 19.27 19.77
C TRP A 202 -29.97 17.87 20.33
N LEU A 203 -29.00 17.67 21.25
CA LEU A 203 -28.75 16.36 21.84
C LEU A 203 -29.81 16.06 22.92
N PRO A 204 -30.57 14.95 22.82
CA PRO A 204 -31.58 14.59 23.82
C PRO A 204 -30.99 14.42 25.22
N ALA A 205 -31.84 14.56 26.25
CA ALA A 205 -31.42 14.38 27.64
C ALA A 205 -30.81 13.00 27.90
N ASP A 206 -31.38 11.96 27.29
CA ASP A 206 -30.89 10.59 27.44
C ASP A 206 -29.49 10.40 26.82
N GLY A 207 -29.27 10.95 25.62
CA GLY A 207 -27.96 10.97 24.97
C GLY A 207 -26.89 11.69 25.81
N ARG A 208 -27.23 12.80 26.47
CA ARG A 208 -26.30 13.49 27.40
C ARG A 208 -25.92 12.63 28.60
N ARG A 209 -26.89 11.89 29.17
CA ARG A 209 -26.62 10.98 30.29
C ARG A 209 -25.75 9.79 29.84
N ALA A 210 -26.04 9.23 28.66
CA ALA A 210 -25.29 8.11 28.08
C ALA A 210 -23.84 8.53 27.82
N ALA A 211 -23.63 9.68 27.18
CA ALA A 211 -22.30 10.24 26.95
C ALA A 211 -21.53 10.49 28.26
N HIS A 212 -22.19 11.03 29.30
CA HIS A 212 -21.56 11.20 30.61
C HIS A 212 -21.22 9.86 31.29
N LEU A 213 -22.08 8.84 31.14
CA LEU A 213 -21.82 7.51 31.69
C LEU A 213 -20.62 6.85 31.02
N VAL A 214 -20.53 6.85 29.68
CA VAL A 214 -19.38 6.27 28.98
C VAL A 214 -18.09 7.02 29.29
N SER A 215 -18.11 8.35 29.40
CA SER A 215 -16.92 9.10 29.80
C SER A 215 -16.44 8.69 31.20
N GLN A 216 -17.34 8.51 32.17
CA GLN A 216 -16.97 8.02 33.49
C GLN A 216 -16.50 6.58 33.47
N TYR A 217 -17.12 5.73 32.66
CA TYR A 217 -16.72 4.35 32.48
C TYR A 217 -15.27 4.24 32.00
N VAL A 218 -14.93 4.96 30.93
CA VAL A 218 -13.57 5.02 30.38
C VAL A 218 -12.59 5.59 31.41
N LEU A 219 -12.93 6.70 32.08
CA LEU A 219 -12.06 7.30 33.10
C LEU A 219 -11.78 6.37 34.29
N VAL A 220 -12.80 5.65 34.76
CA VAL A 220 -12.64 4.69 35.86
C VAL A 220 -11.82 3.50 35.40
N PHE A 221 -12.04 2.99 34.18
CA PHE A 221 -11.19 1.93 33.63
C PHE A 221 -9.75 2.40 33.50
N VAL A 222 -9.49 3.56 32.92
CA VAL A 222 -8.13 4.10 32.76
C VAL A 222 -7.46 4.25 34.13
N ALA A 223 -8.16 4.81 35.13
CA ALA A 223 -7.61 4.97 36.47
C ALA A 223 -7.33 3.62 37.17
N ALA A 224 -8.14 2.60 36.94
CA ALA A 224 -7.92 1.25 37.48
C ALA A 224 -6.90 0.43 36.67
N GLY A 225 -6.79 0.69 35.37
CA GLY A 225 -5.91 0.00 34.43
C GLY A 225 -4.45 0.40 34.64
N ILE A 226 -4.16 1.64 35.04
CA ILE A 226 -2.80 2.10 35.35
C ILE A 226 -2.12 1.21 36.42
N PRO A 227 -2.66 1.04 37.65
CA PRO A 227 -2.03 0.20 38.65
C PRO A 227 -1.99 -1.28 38.26
N VAL A 228 -2.97 -1.76 37.47
CA VAL A 228 -2.96 -3.14 36.93
C VAL A 228 -1.81 -3.33 35.95
N ALA A 229 -1.60 -2.38 35.03
CA ALA A 229 -0.50 -2.41 34.06
C ALA A 229 0.87 -2.26 34.74
N VAL A 230 0.98 -1.37 35.74
CA VAL A 230 2.20 -1.22 36.55
C VAL A 230 2.53 -2.53 37.28
N LEU A 231 1.54 -3.18 37.91
CA LEU A 231 1.76 -4.45 38.60
C LEU A 231 2.16 -5.56 37.63
N TRP A 232 1.50 -5.64 36.48
CA TRP A 232 1.82 -6.62 35.45
C TRP A 232 3.25 -6.46 34.93
N LEU A 233 3.62 -5.26 34.46
CA LEU A 233 4.96 -4.98 33.94
C LEU A 233 6.03 -5.12 35.01
N LEU A 234 5.73 -4.81 36.28
CA LEU A 234 6.66 -5.02 37.38
C LEU A 234 7.02 -6.49 37.59
N VAL A 235 6.01 -7.37 37.46
CA VAL A 235 6.19 -8.81 37.66
C VAL A 235 6.85 -9.46 36.45
N ASP A 236 6.46 -9.04 35.25
CA ASP A 236 6.85 -9.69 34.00
C ASP A 236 8.17 -9.18 33.42
N ALA A 237 8.35 -7.85 33.44
CA ALA A 237 9.46 -7.16 32.78
C ALA A 237 10.32 -6.31 33.75
N GLY A 238 10.04 -6.38 35.06
CA GLY A 238 10.83 -5.72 36.10
C GLY A 238 10.46 -4.25 36.36
N PRO A 239 11.18 -3.59 37.28
CA PRO A 239 10.84 -2.24 37.75
C PRO A 239 10.89 -1.19 36.64
N GLU A 240 11.84 -1.29 35.72
CA GLU A 240 11.99 -0.34 34.61
C GLU A 240 10.76 -0.30 33.70
N ALA A 241 10.21 -1.47 33.35
CA ALA A 241 8.98 -1.58 32.57
C ALA A 241 7.75 -1.09 33.37
N ALA A 242 7.69 -1.36 34.68
CA ALA A 242 6.63 -0.84 35.54
C ALA A 242 6.58 0.70 35.52
N LEU A 243 7.75 1.34 35.46
CA LEU A 243 7.88 2.79 35.41
C LEU A 243 7.44 3.36 34.07
N PHE A 244 7.64 2.62 32.97
CA PHE A 244 7.04 2.96 31.69
C PHE A 244 5.51 3.04 31.79
N ALA A 245 4.84 2.09 32.47
CA ALA A 245 3.40 2.18 32.73
C ALA A 245 3.01 3.31 33.69
N VAL A 246 3.91 3.87 34.49
CA VAL A 246 3.63 5.09 35.28
C VAL A 246 3.66 6.32 34.37
N VAL A 247 4.67 6.41 33.51
CA VAL A 247 4.88 7.56 32.61
C VAL A 247 3.82 7.61 31.51
N TRP A 248 3.56 6.46 30.89
CA TRP A 248 2.62 6.27 29.79
C TRP A 248 1.27 5.73 30.26
N GLY A 249 1.00 5.77 31.57
CA GLY A 249 -0.12 5.08 32.20
C GLY A 249 -1.46 5.26 31.49
N PRO A 250 -1.92 6.49 31.20
CA PRO A 250 -3.18 6.65 30.51
C PRO A 250 -3.17 6.08 29.08
N THR A 251 -2.04 6.13 28.36
CA THR A 251 -1.88 5.52 27.03
C THR A 251 -1.97 4.00 27.11
N VAL A 252 -1.16 3.39 27.98
CA VAL A 252 -1.18 1.94 28.24
C VAL A 252 -2.55 1.47 28.70
N ALA A 253 -3.22 2.25 29.56
CA ALA A 253 -4.54 1.91 30.07
C ALA A 253 -5.65 2.05 29.02
N LEU A 254 -5.49 2.89 27.98
CA LEU A 254 -6.40 2.92 26.83
C LEU A 254 -6.20 1.70 25.91
N VAL A 255 -4.96 1.26 25.70
CA VAL A 255 -4.69 -0.01 25.00
C VAL A 255 -5.31 -1.18 25.77
N ALA A 256 -5.07 -1.24 27.09
CA ALA A 256 -5.67 -2.23 27.98
C ALA A 256 -7.20 -2.14 28.00
N PHE A 257 -7.77 -0.95 27.82
CA PHE A 257 -9.22 -0.76 27.67
C PHE A 257 -9.72 -1.46 26.40
N GLY A 258 -9.08 -1.25 25.26
CA GLY A 258 -9.43 -1.92 24.00
C GLY A 258 -9.41 -3.43 24.14
N MET A 259 -8.27 -3.96 24.61
CA MET A 259 -8.06 -5.40 24.82
C MET A 259 -9.05 -6.01 25.82
N GLY A 260 -9.32 -5.33 26.95
CA GLY A 260 -10.27 -5.81 27.97
C GLY A 260 -11.72 -5.90 27.50
N HIS A 261 -12.08 -5.18 26.42
CA HIS A 261 -13.41 -5.22 25.82
C HIS A 261 -13.50 -6.16 24.62
N LEU A 262 -12.55 -7.08 24.45
CA LEU A 262 -12.44 -7.99 23.30
C LEU A 262 -12.13 -7.26 21.98
N GLY A 263 -11.51 -6.08 22.06
CA GLY A 263 -10.76 -5.51 20.94
C GLY A 263 -9.36 -6.11 20.87
N ALA A 264 -8.57 -5.66 19.89
CA ALA A 264 -7.15 -5.98 19.78
C ALA A 264 -6.30 -4.72 19.66
N LEU A 265 -5.00 -4.89 19.85
CA LEU A 265 -3.99 -3.97 19.38
C LEU A 265 -3.64 -4.34 17.93
N SER A 266 -3.81 -3.40 17.02
CA SER A 266 -3.33 -3.53 15.65
C SER A 266 -1.82 -3.28 15.62
N VAL A 267 -1.12 -4.24 15.03
CA VAL A 267 0.31 -4.24 14.72
C VAL A 267 0.43 -4.51 13.20
N PRO A 268 1.53 -4.12 12.53
CA PRO A 268 1.71 -4.39 11.10
C PRO A 268 1.49 -5.89 10.80
N GLY A 269 0.64 -6.20 9.82
CA GLY A 269 0.31 -7.55 9.38
C GLY A 269 -0.47 -8.44 10.38
N SER A 270 -0.81 -7.97 11.58
CA SER A 270 -1.43 -8.84 12.60
C SER A 270 -2.23 -8.10 13.68
N HIS A 271 -2.87 -8.86 14.57
CA HIS A 271 -3.69 -8.35 15.65
C HIS A 271 -3.41 -9.10 16.96
N GLU A 272 -3.05 -8.34 18.00
CA GLU A 272 -2.68 -8.87 19.30
C GLU A 272 -3.82 -8.68 20.31
N PHE A 273 -4.29 -9.78 20.90
CA PHE A 273 -5.34 -9.77 21.90
C PHE A 273 -4.76 -9.84 23.33
N ALA A 274 -5.62 -9.58 24.32
CA ALA A 274 -5.22 -9.60 25.73
C ALA A 274 -4.57 -10.92 26.17
N TRP A 275 -5.01 -12.05 25.60
CA TRP A 275 -4.53 -13.39 25.95
C TRP A 275 -3.21 -13.76 25.27
N ASP A 276 -2.85 -13.08 24.18
CA ASP A 276 -1.56 -13.28 23.50
C ASP A 276 -0.41 -12.69 24.34
N LEU A 277 -0.70 -11.66 25.15
CA LEU A 277 0.20 -11.09 26.16
C LEU A 277 0.32 -11.96 27.44
N GLY A 278 -0.29 -13.14 27.46
CA GLY A 278 -0.28 -14.07 28.58
C GLY A 278 -1.52 -14.03 29.46
N TRP A 279 -1.55 -14.95 30.44
CA TRP A 279 -2.77 -15.21 31.23
C TRP A 279 -3.23 -14.03 32.08
N PHE A 280 -2.30 -13.18 32.56
CA PHE A 280 -2.64 -12.07 33.45
C PHE A 280 -3.48 -11.00 32.72
N PRO A 281 -3.01 -10.35 31.64
CA PRO A 281 -3.83 -9.42 30.87
C PRO A 281 -5.06 -10.10 30.26
N GLY A 282 -4.92 -11.36 29.80
CA GLY A 282 -6.02 -12.14 29.21
C GLY A 282 -7.19 -12.43 30.16
N VAL A 283 -6.97 -12.48 31.47
CA VAL A 283 -8.02 -12.72 32.47
C VAL A 283 -8.41 -11.45 33.21
N VAL A 284 -7.44 -10.65 33.65
CA VAL A 284 -7.69 -9.50 34.53
C VAL A 284 -8.40 -8.36 33.79
N LEU A 285 -8.04 -8.08 32.54
CA LEU A 285 -8.65 -6.98 31.78
C LEU A 285 -10.13 -7.26 31.44
N PRO A 286 -10.51 -8.45 30.93
CA PRO A 286 -11.92 -8.77 30.72
C PRO A 286 -12.74 -8.82 32.01
N LEU A 287 -12.17 -9.32 33.13
CA LEU A 287 -12.85 -9.30 34.42
C LEU A 287 -13.10 -7.88 34.93
N LEU A 288 -12.14 -6.97 34.74
CA LEU A 288 -12.31 -5.55 35.06
C LEU A 288 -13.42 -4.92 34.20
N ALA A 289 -13.44 -5.18 32.89
CA ALA A 289 -14.49 -4.71 31.98
C ALA A 289 -15.88 -5.23 32.40
N LEU A 290 -16.00 -6.50 32.76
CA LEU A 290 -17.25 -7.10 33.24
C LEU A 290 -17.72 -6.48 34.57
N LEU A 291 -16.82 -6.27 35.52
CA LEU A 291 -17.13 -5.61 36.80
C LEU A 291 -17.64 -4.17 36.58
N LEU A 292 -16.98 -3.41 35.72
CA LEU A 292 -17.40 -2.06 35.39
C LEU A 292 -18.71 -2.04 34.60
N THR A 293 -18.98 -3.04 33.77
CA THR A 293 -20.23 -3.19 33.02
C THR A 293 -21.43 -3.35 33.94
N VAL A 294 -21.32 -4.19 34.97
CA VAL A 294 -22.37 -4.34 36.00
C VAL A 294 -22.55 -3.05 36.79
N THR A 295 -21.45 -2.36 37.12
CA THR A 295 -21.48 -1.07 37.82
C THR A 295 -22.14 0.01 36.96
N ALA A 296 -21.83 0.05 35.67
CA ALA A 296 -22.40 0.98 34.69
C ALA A 296 -23.88 0.72 34.48
N ALA A 297 -24.30 -0.54 34.37
CA ALA A 297 -25.70 -0.92 34.26
C ALA A 297 -26.51 -0.45 35.49
N THR A 298 -25.94 -0.61 36.69
CA THR A 298 -26.54 -0.12 37.93
C THR A 298 -26.60 1.40 37.99
N ALA A 299 -25.53 2.10 37.61
CA ALA A 299 -25.51 3.56 37.52
C ALA A 299 -26.51 4.09 36.50
N TRP A 300 -26.62 3.44 35.34
CA TRP A 300 -27.53 3.80 34.27
C TRP A 300 -28.99 3.67 34.71
N HIS A 301 -29.34 2.58 35.39
CA HIS A 301 -30.64 2.37 36.00
C HIS A 301 -30.99 3.48 37.00
N LEU A 302 -30.08 3.76 37.95
CA LEU A 302 -30.28 4.79 38.98
C LEU A 302 -30.39 6.21 38.41
N ARG A 303 -29.71 6.51 37.29
CA ARG A 303 -29.74 7.83 36.62
C ARG A 303 -31.00 8.06 35.79
N ARG A 304 -31.57 7.02 35.20
CA ARG A 304 -32.84 7.11 34.45
C ARG A 304 -34.05 7.12 35.38
N GLY A 305 -33.96 6.47 36.53
CA GLY A 305 -35.08 6.34 37.47
C GLY A 305 -36.25 5.58 36.86
N GLU A 306 -37.45 5.78 37.40
CA GLU A 306 -38.68 5.12 36.94
C GLU A 306 -39.46 5.93 35.88
N ASP A 307 -38.77 6.72 35.06
CA ASP A 307 -39.41 7.58 34.06
C ASP A 307 -40.03 6.75 32.92
N ARG A 308 -41.29 6.33 33.12
CA ARG A 308 -42.01 5.40 32.24
C ARG A 308 -42.16 5.93 30.81
N GLU A 309 -42.32 7.23 30.63
CA GLU A 309 -42.47 7.83 29.30
C GLU A 309 -41.17 7.77 28.49
N LEU A 310 -40.02 7.92 29.14
CA LEU A 310 -38.72 7.82 28.49
C LEU A 310 -38.37 6.36 28.16
N LEU A 311 -38.65 5.43 29.09
CA LEU A 311 -38.37 4.00 28.91
C LEU A 311 -39.27 3.33 27.86
N ALA A 312 -40.45 3.88 27.60
CA ALA A 312 -41.37 3.40 26.58
C ALA A 312 -40.93 3.77 25.14
N GLN A 313 -40.04 4.76 24.97
CA GLN A 313 -39.58 5.17 23.65
C GLN A 313 -38.59 4.14 23.07
N PRO A 314 -38.81 3.61 21.85
CA PRO A 314 -37.89 2.65 21.24
C PRO A 314 -36.45 3.18 21.11
N ALA A 315 -36.30 4.48 20.83
CA ALA A 315 -35.00 5.14 20.73
C ALA A 315 -34.19 5.14 22.04
N SER A 316 -34.81 4.90 23.21
CA SER A 316 -34.10 4.78 24.49
C SER A 316 -33.22 3.53 24.59
N TRP A 317 -33.42 2.53 23.72
CA TRP A 317 -32.60 1.32 23.67
C TRP A 317 -31.26 1.53 22.97
N THR A 318 -31.16 2.54 22.10
CA THR A 318 -29.97 2.76 21.28
C THR A 318 -29.04 3.83 21.83
N SER A 319 -29.51 4.67 22.76
CA SER A 319 -28.75 5.81 23.29
C SER A 319 -27.40 5.40 23.88
N LEU A 320 -27.37 4.29 24.63
CA LEU A 320 -26.15 3.80 25.26
C LEU A 320 -25.21 3.11 24.28
N ALA A 321 -25.74 2.28 23.37
CA ALA A 321 -24.97 1.64 22.31
C ALA A 321 -24.27 2.68 21.41
N CYS A 322 -25.01 3.70 20.96
CA CYS A 322 -24.44 4.79 20.17
C CYS A 322 -23.40 5.60 20.95
N ALA A 323 -23.61 5.86 22.24
CA ALA A 323 -22.64 6.57 23.06
C ALA A 323 -21.33 5.78 23.25
N PHE A 324 -21.42 4.47 23.47
CA PHE A 324 -20.24 3.61 23.59
C PHE A 324 -19.51 3.43 22.25
N GLY A 325 -20.23 3.20 21.15
CA GLY A 325 -19.61 3.15 19.82
C GLY A 325 -18.93 4.47 19.44
N ALA A 326 -19.57 5.62 19.72
CA ALA A 326 -18.97 6.93 19.48
C ALA A 326 -17.75 7.21 20.38
N ALA A 327 -17.69 6.63 21.58
CA ALA A 327 -16.54 6.76 22.47
C ALA A 327 -15.34 5.90 22.03
N ALA A 328 -15.55 4.85 21.23
CA ALA A 328 -14.46 4.03 20.70
C ALA A 328 -13.53 4.83 19.78
N LEU A 329 -14.08 5.74 18.97
CA LEU A 329 -13.30 6.52 18.01
C LEU A 329 -12.16 7.32 18.67
N PRO A 330 -12.41 8.19 19.68
CA PRO A 330 -11.31 8.86 20.36
C PRO A 330 -10.40 7.90 21.15
N ILE A 331 -10.85 6.72 21.56
CA ILE A 331 -9.99 5.72 22.22
C ILE A 331 -8.97 5.15 21.24
N CYS A 332 -9.42 4.71 20.06
CA CYS A 332 -8.54 4.18 19.01
C CYS A 332 -7.48 5.22 18.65
N LEU A 333 -7.92 6.45 18.44
CA LEU A 333 -7.06 7.54 18.00
C LEU A 333 -6.09 8.07 19.06
N LEU A 334 -6.48 8.08 20.34
CA LEU A 334 -5.59 8.48 21.44
C LEU A 334 -4.62 7.37 21.83
N SER A 335 -4.93 6.11 21.50
CA SER A 335 -4.06 4.96 21.74
C SER A 335 -2.97 4.79 20.68
N THR A 336 -3.02 5.55 19.58
CA THR A 336 -2.08 5.44 18.47
C THR A 336 -0.67 5.83 18.90
N VAL A 337 0.27 4.95 18.61
CA VAL A 337 1.72 5.15 18.69
C VAL A 337 2.29 4.90 17.30
N GLY A 338 3.13 5.78 16.78
CA GLY A 338 3.76 5.64 15.47
C GLY A 338 5.26 5.76 15.56
N ILE A 339 5.97 4.94 14.80
CA ILE A 339 7.41 5.07 14.58
C ILE A 339 7.58 5.24 13.08
N SER A 340 8.13 6.36 12.64
CA SER A 340 8.53 6.55 11.26
C SER A 340 10.02 6.85 11.19
N GLY A 341 10.64 6.58 10.06
CA GLY A 341 12.05 6.86 9.83
C GLY A 341 12.30 7.11 8.36
N GLY A 342 13.51 7.51 8.02
CA GLY A 342 13.94 7.72 6.66
C GLY A 342 15.45 7.82 6.57
N LEU A 343 15.98 7.37 5.44
CA LEU A 343 17.41 7.31 5.14
C LEU A 343 17.56 7.68 3.66
N PHE A 344 18.23 8.79 3.35
CA PHE A 344 18.39 9.31 1.98
C PHE A 344 17.07 9.41 1.18
N GLU A 345 16.25 10.42 1.48
CA GLU A 345 14.93 10.73 0.87
C GLU A 345 13.83 9.64 1.00
N LEU A 346 14.19 8.37 1.20
CA LEU A 346 13.28 7.28 1.52
C LEU A 346 12.73 7.46 2.94
N THR A 347 11.41 7.39 3.12
CA THR A 347 10.74 7.43 4.43
C THR A 347 9.76 6.28 4.61
N GLY A 348 9.80 5.58 5.75
CA GLY A 348 8.85 4.52 6.10
C GLY A 348 8.30 4.71 7.52
N GLY A 349 7.24 4.01 7.89
CA GLY A 349 6.76 4.05 9.27
C GLY A 349 5.67 3.04 9.60
N VAL A 350 5.64 2.62 10.86
CA VAL A 350 4.67 1.69 11.42
C VAL A 350 3.83 2.39 12.46
N THR A 351 2.54 2.09 12.49
CA THR A 351 1.63 2.56 13.55
C THR A 351 1.02 1.40 14.30
N PHE A 352 0.90 1.60 15.60
CA PHE A 352 0.31 0.68 16.56
C PHE A 352 -0.86 1.40 17.22
N GLY A 353 -1.97 0.72 17.44
CA GLY A 353 -3.11 1.33 18.09
C GLY A 353 -4.24 0.34 18.33
N VAL A 354 -5.19 0.70 19.17
CA VAL A 354 -6.37 -0.13 19.34
C VAL A 354 -7.15 -0.19 18.03
N ALA A 355 -7.51 -1.39 17.62
CA ALA A 355 -8.15 -1.66 16.34
C ALA A 355 -9.50 -0.94 16.18
N TYR A 356 -9.78 -0.43 14.98
CA TYR A 356 -10.98 0.36 14.71
C TYR A 356 -12.30 -0.43 14.83
N TRP A 357 -12.28 -1.77 14.73
CA TRP A 357 -13.46 -2.59 15.02
C TRP A 357 -13.87 -2.55 16.51
N LEU A 358 -13.10 -1.90 17.38
CA LEU A 358 -13.55 -1.54 18.72
C LEU A 358 -14.87 -0.73 18.66
N ILE A 359 -15.14 0.01 17.57
CA ILE A 359 -16.36 0.80 17.39
C ILE A 359 -17.63 -0.09 17.49
N PRO A 360 -17.82 -1.09 16.62
CA PRO A 360 -18.96 -2.01 16.76
C PRO A 360 -18.90 -2.83 18.05
N VAL A 361 -17.71 -3.23 18.52
CA VAL A 361 -17.57 -3.98 19.79
C VAL A 361 -18.09 -3.19 20.99
N LEU A 362 -17.67 -1.94 21.17
CA LEU A 362 -18.17 -1.11 22.26
C LEU A 362 -19.65 -0.77 22.10
N ALA A 363 -20.16 -0.63 20.87
CA ALA A 363 -21.59 -0.47 20.66
C ALA A 363 -22.39 -1.68 21.22
N VAL A 364 -21.88 -2.90 21.03
CA VAL A 364 -22.43 -4.12 21.63
C VAL A 364 -22.34 -4.07 23.15
N TRP A 365 -21.20 -3.68 23.73
CA TRP A 365 -21.08 -3.49 25.18
C TRP A 365 -22.11 -2.49 25.72
N GLY A 366 -22.32 -1.37 25.03
CA GLY A 366 -23.35 -0.39 25.36
C GLY A 366 -24.77 -0.98 25.32
N ALA A 367 -25.07 -1.83 24.33
CA ALA A 367 -26.34 -2.57 24.26
C ALA A 367 -26.49 -3.59 25.40
N VAL A 368 -25.42 -4.29 25.77
CA VAL A 368 -25.41 -5.23 26.91
C VAL A 368 -25.66 -4.48 28.22
N ILE A 369 -24.98 -3.36 28.45
CA ILE A 369 -25.20 -2.51 29.63
C ILE A 369 -26.66 -2.01 29.66
N GLU A 370 -27.23 -1.64 28.51
CA GLU A 370 -28.62 -1.23 28.38
C GLU A 370 -29.57 -2.36 28.83
N VAL A 371 -29.39 -3.58 28.31
CA VAL A 371 -30.18 -4.75 28.68
C VAL A 371 -30.04 -5.06 30.17
N LEU A 372 -28.81 -5.14 30.69
CA LEU A 372 -28.55 -5.40 32.11
C LEU A 372 -29.17 -4.33 33.00
N SER A 373 -29.18 -3.06 32.58
CA SER A 373 -29.77 -1.97 33.35
C SER A 373 -31.29 -2.08 33.51
N ARG A 374 -31.97 -2.76 32.58
CA ARG A 374 -33.42 -2.95 32.60
C ARG A 374 -33.83 -4.20 33.38
N PHE A 375 -33.09 -5.30 33.22
CA PHE A 375 -33.50 -6.61 33.74
C PHE A 375 -32.75 -7.06 34.99
N VAL A 376 -31.49 -6.64 35.17
CA VAL A 376 -30.61 -7.12 36.26
C VAL A 376 -30.36 -6.04 37.30
N ALA A 377 -30.09 -4.81 36.86
CA ALA A 377 -29.80 -3.68 37.74
C ALA A 377 -30.90 -3.35 38.76
N PRO A 378 -32.22 -3.52 38.51
CA PRO A 378 -33.23 -3.29 39.54
C PRO A 378 -33.01 -4.16 40.80
N SER A 379 -32.67 -5.43 40.62
CA SER A 379 -32.33 -6.33 41.74
C SER A 379 -31.02 -5.92 42.42
N LEU A 380 -29.98 -5.59 41.66
CA LEU A 380 -28.68 -5.20 42.20
C LEU A 380 -28.74 -3.88 42.97
N ALA A 381 -29.47 -2.89 42.46
CA ALA A 381 -29.60 -1.57 43.06
C ALA A 381 -30.16 -1.64 44.49
N SER A 382 -31.02 -2.62 44.79
CA SER A 382 -31.57 -2.85 46.12
C SER A 382 -30.52 -3.36 47.14
N ALA A 383 -29.46 -4.03 46.66
CA ALA A 383 -28.36 -4.56 47.47
C ALA A 383 -27.21 -3.56 47.65
N VAL A 384 -27.16 -2.48 46.85
CA VAL A 384 -26.08 -1.48 46.93
C VAL A 384 -26.25 -0.58 48.16
N PRO A 385 -25.22 -0.41 49.02
CA PRO A 385 -25.27 0.52 50.15
C PRO A 385 -25.64 1.95 49.72
N GLY A 386 -26.54 2.59 50.49
CA GLY A 386 -27.09 3.92 50.16
C GLY A 386 -26.06 5.02 49.81
N PRO A 387 -24.88 5.11 50.45
CA PRO A 387 -23.83 6.06 50.03
C PRO A 387 -23.29 5.80 48.62
N ILE A 388 -23.11 4.54 48.24
CA ILE A 388 -22.62 4.13 46.92
C ILE A 388 -23.70 4.36 45.87
N ALA A 389 -24.94 3.95 46.15
CA ALA A 389 -26.08 4.18 45.27
C ALA A 389 -26.26 5.69 44.96
N ARG A 390 -26.14 6.55 45.98
CA ARG A 390 -26.18 8.01 45.78
C ARG A 390 -25.07 8.52 44.85
N ARG A 391 -23.84 7.99 44.97
CA ARG A 391 -22.73 8.37 44.08
C ARG A 391 -22.96 7.90 42.64
N LEU A 392 -23.44 6.67 42.45
CA LEU A 392 -23.75 6.12 41.13
C LEU A 392 -24.89 6.88 40.43
N ALA A 393 -25.87 7.34 41.22
CA ALA A 393 -27.00 8.16 40.75
C ALA A 393 -26.61 9.59 40.35
N VAL A 394 -25.40 10.08 40.69
CA VAL A 394 -24.94 11.41 40.26
C VAL A 394 -24.70 11.41 38.75
N GLY A 395 -25.57 12.11 38.02
CA GLY A 395 -25.41 12.46 36.61
C GLY A 395 -25.51 13.97 36.38
N PRO A 396 -25.34 14.47 35.15
CA PRO A 396 -25.50 15.88 34.84
C PRO A 396 -26.87 16.37 35.31
N SER A 397 -26.87 17.39 36.16
CA SER A 397 -28.10 17.96 36.72
C SER A 397 -28.99 18.47 35.59
N HIS A 398 -30.29 18.21 35.70
CA HIS A 398 -31.29 18.81 34.83
C HIS A 398 -31.17 20.33 34.96
N LEU A 399 -30.56 20.99 33.97
CA LEU A 399 -30.85 22.39 33.74
C LEU A 399 -32.30 22.43 33.31
N ARG A 400 -33.18 22.69 34.28
CA ARG A 400 -34.52 23.17 34.00
C ARG A 400 -34.34 24.28 32.97
N PRO A 401 -35.00 24.24 31.80
CA PRO A 401 -34.97 25.36 30.89
C PRO A 401 -35.25 26.61 31.72
N PRO A 402 -34.40 27.66 31.66
CA PRO A 402 -34.75 28.89 32.35
C PRO A 402 -36.17 29.24 31.91
N ALA A 403 -37.04 29.59 32.87
CA ALA A 403 -38.38 30.08 32.58
C ALA A 403 -38.25 31.08 31.42
N PRO A 404 -39.08 30.99 30.36
CA PRO A 404 -38.89 31.79 29.17
C PRO A 404 -38.89 33.27 29.57
N VAL A 405 -37.69 33.83 29.70
CA VAL A 405 -37.50 35.26 29.76
C VAL A 405 -37.82 35.70 28.33
N PRO A 406 -38.72 36.67 28.11
CA PRO A 406 -38.98 37.16 26.77
C PRO A 406 -37.68 37.80 26.26
N VAL A 407 -36.87 37.01 25.56
CA VAL A 407 -35.74 37.51 24.79
C VAL A 407 -36.39 38.25 23.63
N GLN A 408 -36.39 39.59 23.70
CA GLN A 408 -36.57 40.39 22.50
C GLN A 408 -35.46 39.97 21.53
N ARG A 409 -35.79 39.08 20.58
CA ARG A 409 -34.93 38.82 19.44
C ARG A 409 -34.89 40.12 18.65
N ILE A 410 -33.84 40.91 18.84
CA ILE A 410 -33.55 42.00 17.94
C ILE A 410 -33.31 41.35 16.56
N PRO A 411 -34.09 41.67 15.53
CA PRO A 411 -33.88 41.10 14.19
C PRO A 411 -32.48 41.49 13.73
N MET A 412 -31.61 40.50 13.50
CA MET A 412 -30.34 40.76 12.83
C MET A 412 -30.62 41.19 11.39
N SER A 413 -29.88 42.18 10.90
CA SER A 413 -29.98 42.60 9.51
C SER A 413 -29.51 41.47 8.57
N PRO A 414 -30.01 41.38 7.32
CA PRO A 414 -29.63 40.33 6.37
C PRO A 414 -28.11 40.21 6.14
N SER A 415 -27.39 41.33 6.22
CA SER A 415 -25.94 41.40 6.03
C SER A 415 -25.15 40.89 7.25
N ASP A 416 -25.67 41.05 8.46
CA ASP A 416 -25.05 40.50 9.68
C ASP A 416 -25.25 38.99 9.79
N ARG A 417 -26.39 38.48 9.30
CA ARG A 417 -26.65 37.05 9.18
C ARG A 417 -25.71 36.39 8.17
N ALA A 418 -25.42 37.06 7.06
CA ALA A 418 -24.45 36.59 6.06
C ALA A 418 -23.01 36.61 6.60
N ARG A 419 -22.62 37.65 7.37
CA ARG A 419 -21.30 37.73 8.02
C ARG A 419 -21.11 36.69 9.12
N ALA A 420 -22.11 36.50 9.99
CA ALA A 420 -22.08 35.47 11.02
C ALA A 420 -22.06 34.07 10.40
N LYS A 421 -22.81 33.83 9.32
CA LYS A 421 -22.78 32.56 8.57
C LYS A 421 -21.42 32.33 7.90
N LYS A 422 -20.80 33.35 7.30
CA LYS A 422 -19.44 33.28 6.73
C LYS A 422 -18.35 33.08 7.80
N ALA A 423 -18.48 33.70 8.97
CA ALA A 423 -17.57 33.49 10.09
C ALA A 423 -17.73 32.10 10.72
N LEU A 424 -18.96 31.57 10.79
CA LEU A 424 -19.26 30.22 11.26
C LEU A 424 -18.76 29.17 10.26
N ILE A 425 -18.88 29.43 8.95
CA ILE A 425 -18.30 28.59 7.88
C ILE A 425 -16.77 28.68 7.91
N GLY A 426 -16.17 29.87 8.05
CA GLY A 426 -14.71 30.00 8.17
C GLY A 426 -14.14 29.31 9.42
N ALA A 427 -14.84 29.40 10.56
CA ALA A 427 -14.45 28.71 11.79
C ALA A 427 -14.75 27.20 11.76
N ALA A 428 -15.82 26.77 11.08
CA ALA A 428 -16.11 25.35 10.82
C ALA A 428 -15.18 24.76 9.76
N VAL A 429 -14.66 25.56 8.83
CA VAL A 429 -13.62 25.17 7.88
C VAL A 429 -12.27 25.08 8.59
N VAL A 430 -11.90 26.03 9.45
CA VAL A 430 -10.62 25.95 10.21
C VAL A 430 -10.66 24.88 11.31
N GLY A 431 -11.75 24.77 12.07
CA GLY A 431 -11.90 23.75 13.12
C GLY A 431 -12.36 22.38 12.61
N GLY A 432 -13.09 22.35 11.50
CA GLY A 432 -13.55 21.13 10.84
C GLY A 432 -12.59 20.60 9.78
N LEU A 433 -11.69 21.39 9.19
CA LEU A 433 -10.52 20.84 8.49
C LEU A 433 -9.59 20.18 9.51
N GLY A 434 -9.33 20.79 10.68
CA GLY A 434 -8.48 20.13 11.69
C GLY A 434 -9.04 18.79 12.20
N LEU A 435 -10.34 18.71 12.48
CA LEU A 435 -10.99 17.49 12.99
C LEU A 435 -11.42 16.53 11.87
N GLY A 436 -11.83 17.05 10.72
CA GLY A 436 -12.32 16.30 9.57
C GLY A 436 -11.21 15.78 8.66
N VAL A 437 -10.11 16.52 8.46
CA VAL A 437 -8.91 15.99 7.77
C VAL A 437 -8.34 14.83 8.57
N TRP A 438 -8.29 14.92 9.90
CA TRP A 438 -7.83 13.81 10.73
C TRP A 438 -8.73 12.56 10.69
N ILE A 439 -10.05 12.72 10.68
CA ILE A 439 -11.00 11.59 10.59
C ILE A 439 -11.07 11.00 9.17
N VAL A 440 -10.95 11.83 8.12
CA VAL A 440 -11.02 11.38 6.72
C VAL A 440 -9.71 10.75 6.25
N VAL A 441 -8.55 11.28 6.66
CA VAL A 441 -7.22 10.71 6.35
C VAL A 441 -7.02 9.36 7.05
N SER A 442 -7.70 9.10 8.18
CA SER A 442 -7.48 7.89 8.97
C SER A 442 -8.37 6.67 8.61
N VAL A 443 -9.51 6.85 7.93
CA VAL A 443 -10.53 5.76 7.87
C VAL A 443 -11.13 5.50 6.49
N VAL A 444 -11.15 6.46 5.56
CA VAL A 444 -11.84 6.25 4.26
C VAL A 444 -10.87 6.21 3.08
N GLY A 445 -9.64 6.73 3.22
CA GLY A 445 -8.63 6.70 2.17
C GLY A 445 -7.77 5.44 2.09
N SER A 446 -7.67 4.67 3.17
CA SER A 446 -6.69 3.59 3.32
C SER A 446 -7.18 2.19 2.94
N SER A 447 -8.36 2.06 2.31
CA SER A 447 -8.93 0.74 1.94
C SER A 447 -9.41 0.60 0.50
N ALA A 448 -9.52 1.71 -0.24
CA ALA A 448 -9.93 1.70 -1.66
C ALA A 448 -8.88 2.34 -2.58
N TYR A 449 -7.78 2.85 -2.01
CA TYR A 449 -6.68 3.52 -2.71
C TYR A 449 -5.34 3.13 -2.05
N SER A 450 -5.27 1.91 -1.51
CA SER A 450 -4.03 1.31 -1.02
C SER A 450 -3.21 0.76 -2.19
N PRO A 451 -1.88 0.68 -2.06
CA PRO A 451 -1.02 -0.04 -3.01
C PRO A 451 -1.52 -1.46 -3.29
N GLU A 452 -2.00 -2.15 -2.24
CA GLU A 452 -2.62 -3.47 -2.32
C GLU A 452 -3.77 -3.52 -3.33
N SER A 453 -4.68 -2.52 -3.33
CA SER A 453 -5.80 -2.48 -4.29
C SER A 453 -5.35 -2.25 -5.73
N TYR A 454 -4.22 -1.58 -5.96
CA TYR A 454 -3.65 -1.39 -7.30
C TYR A 454 -2.91 -2.65 -7.77
N ALA A 455 -2.26 -3.37 -6.85
CA ALA A 455 -1.68 -4.67 -7.13
C ALA A 455 -2.78 -5.69 -7.47
N GLU A 456 -3.88 -5.71 -6.70
CA GLU A 456 -5.07 -6.53 -6.99
C GLU A 456 -5.64 -6.21 -8.38
N ASP A 457 -5.86 -4.93 -8.73
CA ASP A 457 -6.36 -4.53 -10.06
C ASP A 457 -5.45 -5.02 -11.20
N TYR A 458 -4.13 -5.02 -11.01
CA TYR A 458 -3.16 -5.52 -11.99
C TYR A 458 -3.17 -7.04 -12.09
N LEU A 459 -3.16 -7.74 -10.96
CA LEU A 459 -3.17 -9.21 -10.90
C LEU A 459 -4.51 -9.79 -11.41
N ASP A 460 -5.63 -9.13 -11.14
CA ASP A 460 -6.94 -9.48 -11.68
C ASP A 460 -6.94 -9.39 -13.21
N ALA A 461 -6.33 -8.36 -13.80
CA ALA A 461 -6.21 -8.25 -15.25
C ALA A 461 -5.43 -9.43 -15.86
N LEU A 462 -4.36 -9.89 -15.21
CA LEU A 462 -3.59 -11.05 -15.64
C LEU A 462 -4.40 -12.35 -15.53
N VAL A 463 -5.12 -12.55 -14.42
CA VAL A 463 -6.00 -13.71 -14.23
C VAL A 463 -7.13 -13.75 -15.27
N GLU A 464 -7.70 -12.59 -15.61
CA GLU A 464 -8.75 -12.45 -16.61
C GLU A 464 -8.24 -12.62 -18.05
N GLY A 465 -6.92 -12.57 -18.27
CA GLY A 465 -6.30 -12.61 -19.60
C GLY A 465 -6.32 -11.25 -20.33
N ASP A 466 -6.59 -10.15 -19.62
CA ASP A 466 -6.66 -8.79 -20.15
C ASP A 466 -5.26 -8.13 -20.11
N ALA A 467 -4.37 -8.58 -21.00
CA ALA A 467 -3.01 -8.07 -21.15
C ALA A 467 -2.96 -6.58 -21.51
N GLU A 468 -3.90 -6.08 -22.31
CA GLU A 468 -4.00 -4.65 -22.63
C GLU A 468 -4.27 -3.83 -21.36
N ARG A 469 -5.18 -4.31 -20.50
CA ARG A 469 -5.45 -3.66 -19.22
C ARG A 469 -4.27 -3.73 -18.26
N ALA A 470 -3.55 -4.85 -18.24
CA ALA A 470 -2.32 -4.99 -17.46
C ALA A 470 -1.23 -4.02 -17.94
N ALA A 471 -1.06 -3.85 -19.25
CA ALA A 471 -0.13 -2.90 -19.85
C ALA A 471 -0.51 -1.43 -19.58
N GLU A 472 -1.81 -1.10 -19.49
CA GLU A 472 -2.25 0.24 -19.05
C GLU A 472 -1.92 0.51 -17.58
N LEU A 473 -2.01 -0.52 -16.72
CA LEU A 473 -1.72 -0.44 -15.28
C LEU A 473 -0.22 -0.46 -14.99
N SER A 474 0.57 -1.11 -15.85
CA SER A 474 2.02 -1.26 -15.76
C SER A 474 2.71 -1.06 -17.13
N PRO A 475 2.78 0.18 -17.64
CA PRO A 475 3.51 0.52 -18.86
C PRO A 475 4.96 0.04 -18.83
N VAL A 476 5.37 -0.64 -19.90
CA VAL A 476 6.74 -1.07 -20.17
C VAL A 476 7.53 0.03 -20.90
N ASP A 477 8.86 -0.12 -20.97
CA ASP A 477 9.73 0.78 -21.74
C ASP A 477 9.90 0.24 -23.17
N ASP A 478 9.24 0.89 -24.14
CA ASP A 478 9.27 0.51 -25.55
C ASP A 478 10.63 0.77 -26.23
N ASP A 479 11.53 1.51 -25.57
CA ASP A 479 12.92 1.68 -26.02
C ASP A 479 13.80 0.45 -25.67
N GLU A 480 13.38 -0.37 -24.70
CA GLU A 480 14.10 -1.58 -24.23
C GLU A 480 13.65 -2.83 -24.99
N ALA A 481 12.35 -3.07 -25.09
CA ALA A 481 11.76 -4.17 -25.86
C ALA A 481 10.39 -3.76 -26.42
N ALA A 482 9.93 -4.39 -27.50
CA ALA A 482 8.65 -4.03 -28.12
C ALA A 482 7.46 -4.59 -27.33
N ASP A 483 6.39 -3.80 -27.18
CA ASP A 483 5.15 -4.15 -26.46
C ASP A 483 4.16 -5.01 -27.27
N ALA A 484 4.55 -5.46 -28.46
CA ALA A 484 3.66 -6.12 -29.43
C ALA A 484 2.96 -7.39 -28.90
N LEU A 485 3.53 -8.05 -27.88
CA LEU A 485 2.94 -9.24 -27.24
C LEU A 485 2.01 -8.91 -26.07
N LEU A 486 1.95 -7.66 -25.60
CA LEU A 486 1.09 -7.21 -24.51
C LEU A 486 -0.35 -6.94 -24.99
N THR A 487 -0.91 -7.89 -25.73
CA THR A 487 -2.27 -7.84 -26.28
C THR A 487 -3.08 -9.03 -25.81
N ASN A 488 -4.40 -8.86 -25.72
CA ASN A 488 -5.29 -9.92 -25.24
C ASN A 488 -5.26 -11.14 -26.17
N GLU A 489 -5.12 -10.92 -27.48
CA GLU A 489 -5.03 -11.99 -28.49
C GLU A 489 -3.84 -12.92 -28.23
N VAL A 490 -2.65 -12.36 -28.00
CA VAL A 490 -1.42 -13.14 -27.74
C VAL A 490 -1.49 -13.82 -26.37
N TYR A 491 -1.93 -13.10 -25.34
CA TYR A 491 -1.90 -13.60 -23.97
C TYR A 491 -2.99 -14.63 -23.69
N GLU A 492 -4.19 -14.50 -24.26
CA GLU A 492 -5.23 -15.54 -24.13
C GLU A 492 -4.82 -16.87 -24.77
N ALA A 493 -4.01 -16.83 -25.83
CA ALA A 493 -3.49 -18.00 -26.52
C ALA A 493 -2.30 -18.67 -25.80
N ALA A 494 -1.67 -17.98 -24.84
CA ALA A 494 -0.56 -18.53 -24.07
C ALA A 494 -1.00 -19.69 -23.15
N GLY A 495 -0.12 -20.68 -23.00
CA GLY A 495 -0.26 -21.75 -22.01
C GLY A 495 0.17 -21.30 -20.61
N ASP A 496 -0.07 -22.14 -19.59
CA ASP A 496 0.41 -21.97 -18.20
C ASP A 496 0.35 -20.53 -17.65
N ARG A 497 -0.77 -19.86 -17.93
CA ARG A 497 -1.02 -18.46 -17.53
C ARG A 497 -1.25 -18.36 -16.04
N ILE A 498 -1.16 -17.13 -15.51
CA ILE A 498 -1.61 -16.84 -14.16
C ILE A 498 -3.13 -17.08 -14.09
N THR A 499 -3.57 -17.91 -13.14
CA THR A 499 -4.98 -18.31 -12.96
C THR A 499 -5.55 -17.92 -11.59
N GLY A 500 -4.68 -17.50 -10.67
CA GLY A 500 -5.03 -17.05 -9.33
C GLY A 500 -3.79 -16.46 -8.63
N TYR A 501 -4.02 -15.78 -7.52
CA TYR A 501 -2.94 -15.22 -6.71
C TYR A 501 -3.33 -15.13 -5.22
N GLU A 502 -2.32 -15.13 -4.35
CA GLU A 502 -2.44 -14.80 -2.93
C GLU A 502 -1.36 -13.79 -2.55
N ILE A 503 -1.74 -12.61 -2.08
CA ILE A 503 -0.79 -11.62 -1.55
C ILE A 503 -0.33 -12.08 -0.17
N THR A 504 0.97 -12.36 -0.02
CA THR A 504 1.54 -12.95 1.19
C THR A 504 2.27 -11.94 2.06
N ASP A 505 2.86 -10.91 1.47
CA ASP A 505 3.56 -9.84 2.18
C ASP A 505 3.43 -8.50 1.45
N LEU A 506 3.56 -7.41 2.21
CA LEU A 506 3.55 -6.07 1.66
C LEU A 506 4.56 -5.23 2.43
N GLN A 507 5.60 -4.79 1.72
CA GLN A 507 6.70 -4.01 2.26
C GLN A 507 6.73 -2.63 1.61
N GLU A 508 6.44 -1.60 2.41
CA GLU A 508 6.46 -0.21 1.94
C GLU A 508 7.84 0.44 2.20
N PHE A 509 8.47 0.94 1.14
CA PHE A 509 9.78 1.61 1.15
C PHE A 509 9.73 2.96 0.41
N GLY A 510 9.29 4.02 1.10
CA GLY A 510 9.25 5.36 0.50
C GLY A 510 8.02 5.57 -0.37
N ASP A 511 8.23 5.99 -1.61
CA ASP A 511 7.22 6.04 -2.68
C ASP A 511 7.06 4.71 -3.39
N THR A 512 7.89 3.72 -3.07
CA THR A 512 7.83 2.38 -3.63
C THR A 512 7.21 1.40 -2.63
N VAL A 513 6.34 0.51 -3.09
CA VAL A 513 5.78 -0.59 -2.32
C VAL A 513 6.05 -1.88 -3.06
N THR A 514 6.68 -2.83 -2.36
CA THR A 514 6.90 -4.17 -2.86
C THR A 514 5.82 -5.08 -2.28
N VAL A 515 5.01 -5.66 -3.17
CA VAL A 515 3.98 -6.64 -2.84
C VAL A 515 4.55 -8.01 -3.18
N THR A 516 4.64 -8.90 -2.19
CA THR A 516 5.02 -10.30 -2.43
C THR A 516 3.75 -11.10 -2.63
N VAL A 517 3.71 -11.86 -3.73
CA VAL A 517 2.54 -12.62 -4.15
C VAL A 517 2.93 -14.05 -4.49
N ASP A 518 2.07 -14.99 -4.15
CA ASP A 518 2.13 -16.36 -4.64
C ASP A 518 1.16 -16.47 -5.83
N LEU A 519 1.66 -16.87 -7.00
CA LEU A 519 0.91 -16.98 -8.26
C LEU A 519 0.54 -18.44 -8.56
N GLU A 520 -0.71 -18.67 -8.94
CA GLU A 520 -1.21 -19.98 -9.36
C GLU A 520 -1.19 -20.10 -10.89
N GLY A 521 -0.82 -21.28 -11.42
CA GLY A 521 -0.91 -21.60 -12.85
C GLY A 521 0.40 -21.41 -13.64
N VAL A 522 1.38 -20.71 -13.08
CA VAL A 522 2.71 -20.48 -13.65
C VAL A 522 3.81 -21.26 -12.92
N GLU A 523 4.92 -21.56 -13.60
CA GLU A 523 6.12 -22.07 -12.93
C GLU A 523 6.81 -20.97 -12.12
N ASN A 524 7.42 -21.34 -10.98
CA ASN A 524 8.11 -20.41 -10.06
C ASN A 524 7.24 -19.25 -9.55
N GLY A 525 5.93 -19.48 -9.38
CA GLY A 525 4.99 -18.47 -8.89
C GLY A 525 5.08 -18.10 -7.41
N ASP A 526 5.84 -18.83 -6.58
CA ASP A 526 5.93 -18.59 -5.14
C ASP A 526 6.81 -17.37 -4.81
N GLY A 527 6.31 -16.44 -3.99
CA GLY A 527 7.10 -15.32 -3.45
C GLY A 527 7.57 -14.29 -4.48
N VAL A 528 6.80 -14.10 -5.55
CA VAL A 528 7.10 -13.13 -6.62
C VAL A 528 6.90 -11.71 -6.10
N GLU A 529 7.83 -10.80 -6.39
CA GLU A 529 7.78 -9.41 -5.95
C GLU A 529 7.24 -8.50 -7.06
N LEU A 530 6.23 -7.69 -6.73
CA LEU A 530 5.66 -6.64 -7.57
C LEU A 530 5.96 -5.28 -6.97
N SER A 531 6.61 -4.40 -7.72
CA SER A 531 6.93 -3.03 -7.27
C SER A 531 5.87 -2.03 -7.74
N LEU A 532 5.45 -1.14 -6.85
CA LEU A 532 4.51 -0.06 -7.14
C LEU A 532 5.10 1.26 -6.70
N GLU A 533 4.99 2.30 -7.52
CA GLU A 533 5.46 3.65 -7.18
C GLU A 533 4.29 4.66 -7.15
N GLU A 534 4.42 5.70 -6.33
CA GLU A 534 3.47 6.82 -6.26
C GLU A 534 3.51 7.69 -7.54
N ASP A 535 2.57 7.48 -8.47
CA ASP A 535 2.37 8.28 -9.69
C ASP A 535 1.47 9.51 -9.45
N GLY A 536 1.93 10.38 -8.54
CA GLY A 536 1.28 11.65 -8.25
C GLY A 536 0.03 11.53 -7.37
N SER A 537 -0.94 12.44 -7.56
CA SER A 537 -2.07 12.57 -6.62
C SER A 537 -3.43 12.44 -7.30
N ARG A 538 -4.22 11.47 -6.86
CA ARG A 538 -5.63 11.34 -7.20
C ARG A 538 -6.49 12.00 -6.13
N ALA A 539 -7.50 12.75 -6.59
CA ALA A 539 -8.41 13.50 -5.73
C ALA A 539 -7.72 14.45 -4.72
N LEU A 540 -6.58 15.06 -5.13
CA LEU A 540 -5.81 16.09 -4.42
C LEU A 540 -5.03 15.65 -3.17
N PHE A 541 -5.26 14.43 -2.65
CA PHE A 541 -4.68 14.01 -1.36
C PHE A 541 -4.30 12.52 -1.27
N PHE A 542 -4.66 11.69 -2.25
CA PHE A 542 -4.29 10.27 -2.26
C PHE A 542 -3.21 10.05 -3.29
N SER A 543 -2.21 9.29 -2.91
CA SER A 543 -1.21 8.71 -3.81
C SER A 543 -1.96 7.91 -4.87
N ALA A 544 -1.80 8.30 -6.14
CA ALA A 544 -2.08 7.37 -7.21
C ALA A 544 -0.89 6.42 -7.26
N TRP A 545 -1.15 5.13 -7.44
CA TRP A 545 -0.10 4.13 -7.55
C TRP A 545 -0.06 3.61 -8.98
N LYS A 546 1.13 3.23 -9.41
CA LYS A 546 1.38 2.60 -10.69
C LYS A 546 2.33 1.44 -10.43
N VAL A 547 2.07 0.29 -11.03
CA VAL A 547 3.02 -0.82 -11.02
C VAL A 547 4.22 -0.40 -11.88
N THR A 548 5.43 -0.53 -11.33
CA THR A 548 6.68 -0.11 -11.99
C THR A 548 7.38 -1.28 -12.67
N ASP A 549 8.43 -0.96 -13.43
CA ASP A 549 9.35 -1.94 -14.01
C ASP A 549 8.66 -2.98 -14.91
N GLY A 550 7.59 -2.58 -15.60
CA GLY A 550 6.80 -3.50 -16.45
C GLY A 550 5.97 -4.52 -15.68
N GLY A 551 5.98 -4.49 -14.34
CA GLY A 551 5.22 -5.39 -13.48
C GLY A 551 5.81 -6.79 -13.47
N LEU A 552 5.04 -7.76 -13.98
CA LEU A 552 5.49 -9.14 -14.16
C LEU A 552 5.92 -9.45 -15.59
N ALA A 553 5.88 -8.46 -16.50
CA ALA A 553 6.40 -8.65 -17.85
C ALA A 553 7.92 -8.82 -17.80
N SER A 554 8.46 -9.72 -18.61
CA SER A 554 9.89 -9.89 -18.81
C SER A 554 10.21 -9.95 -20.30
N GLU A 555 11.48 -9.68 -20.60
CA GLU A 555 11.98 -9.66 -21.96
C GLU A 555 12.03 -11.08 -22.54
N LEU A 556 11.37 -11.30 -23.67
CA LEU A 556 11.48 -12.50 -24.49
C LEU A 556 12.34 -12.16 -25.70
N THR A 557 13.58 -12.62 -25.70
CA THR A 557 14.51 -12.44 -26.81
C THR A 557 14.34 -13.58 -27.81
N VAL A 558 14.07 -13.23 -29.07
CA VAL A 558 13.98 -14.20 -30.17
C VAL A 558 15.09 -13.96 -31.17
N SER A 559 15.89 -14.99 -31.45
CA SER A 559 16.90 -14.93 -32.51
C SER A 559 16.25 -15.15 -33.87
N VAL A 560 16.30 -14.11 -34.71
CA VAL A 560 15.69 -14.15 -36.05
C VAL A 560 16.73 -14.57 -37.09
N PRO A 561 16.46 -15.60 -37.90
CA PRO A 561 17.38 -16.07 -38.93
C PRO A 561 17.55 -15.02 -40.04
N GLU A 562 18.63 -15.12 -40.82
CA GLU A 562 18.86 -14.20 -41.96
C GLU A 562 17.79 -14.32 -43.06
N SER A 563 17.07 -15.44 -43.11
CA SER A 563 16.01 -15.72 -44.07
C SER A 563 14.65 -15.11 -43.71
N SER A 564 14.52 -14.50 -42.54
CA SER A 564 13.23 -13.98 -42.03
C SER A 564 13.33 -12.53 -41.61
N SER A 565 12.22 -11.81 -41.75
CA SER A 565 12.07 -10.39 -41.43
C SER A 565 10.95 -10.11 -40.43
N SER A 566 10.38 -11.17 -39.86
CA SER A 566 9.37 -11.13 -38.81
C SER A 566 9.46 -12.39 -37.95
N VAL A 567 8.94 -12.32 -36.74
CA VAL A 567 8.68 -13.46 -35.87
C VAL A 567 7.18 -13.58 -35.64
N GLU A 568 6.64 -14.80 -35.63
CA GLU A 568 5.27 -15.07 -35.21
C GLU A 568 5.28 -15.62 -33.77
N VAL A 569 4.47 -15.03 -32.89
CA VAL A 569 4.31 -15.50 -31.50
C VAL A 569 2.82 -15.73 -31.25
N ASN A 570 2.44 -16.98 -30.95
CA ASN A 570 1.04 -17.40 -30.78
C ASN A 570 0.10 -16.93 -31.92
N GLY A 571 0.58 -16.86 -33.17
CA GLY A 571 -0.23 -16.40 -34.31
C GLY A 571 -0.13 -14.90 -34.61
N VAL A 572 0.62 -14.12 -33.84
CA VAL A 572 0.82 -12.68 -34.05
C VAL A 572 2.19 -12.39 -34.65
N GLU A 573 2.18 -11.78 -35.82
CA GLU A 573 3.37 -11.38 -36.57
C GLU A 573 3.95 -10.07 -36.03
N VAL A 574 5.23 -10.10 -35.68
CA VAL A 574 6.01 -8.95 -35.20
C VAL A 574 7.19 -8.71 -36.14
N PRO A 575 7.34 -7.50 -36.73
CA PRO A 575 8.47 -7.19 -37.60
C PRO A 575 9.81 -7.29 -36.86
N ALA A 576 10.81 -7.86 -37.52
CA ALA A 576 12.15 -8.03 -36.95
C ALA A 576 13.26 -7.80 -38.00
N GLY A 577 14.47 -7.53 -37.53
CA GLY A 577 15.63 -7.45 -38.40
C GLY A 577 16.13 -8.84 -38.76
N ALA A 578 16.33 -9.11 -40.05
CA ALA A 578 16.96 -10.35 -40.50
C ALA A 578 18.36 -10.52 -39.88
N GLY A 579 18.62 -11.71 -39.31
CA GLY A 579 19.90 -12.06 -38.68
C GLY A 579 20.19 -11.31 -37.37
N SER A 580 19.17 -10.78 -36.70
CA SER A 580 19.31 -10.08 -35.42
C SER A 580 18.32 -10.60 -34.38
N ASP A 581 18.67 -10.42 -33.11
CA ASP A 581 17.75 -10.68 -32.01
C ASP A 581 16.67 -9.58 -31.97
N VAL A 582 15.44 -9.97 -31.63
CA VAL A 582 14.34 -9.07 -31.32
C VAL A 582 13.88 -9.30 -29.87
N ASP A 583 13.79 -8.21 -29.12
CA ASP A 583 13.41 -8.23 -27.71
C ASP A 583 11.95 -7.79 -27.58
N LEU A 584 11.13 -8.63 -26.94
CA LEU A 584 9.67 -8.46 -26.84
C LEU A 584 9.23 -8.55 -25.38
N TRP A 585 8.40 -7.62 -24.91
CA TRP A 585 7.81 -7.73 -23.57
C TRP A 585 6.73 -8.81 -23.54
N ALA A 586 6.92 -9.85 -22.73
CA ALA A 586 5.96 -10.94 -22.56
C ALA A 586 5.54 -11.07 -21.08
N LEU A 587 4.25 -11.35 -20.86
CA LEU A 587 3.72 -11.64 -19.52
C LEU A 587 4.03 -13.10 -19.14
N PRO A 588 3.93 -13.49 -17.85
CA PRO A 588 4.19 -14.87 -17.46
C PRO A 588 3.22 -15.87 -18.10
N GLY A 589 3.76 -16.89 -18.74
CA GLY A 589 3.04 -17.93 -19.49
C GLY A 589 3.94 -18.68 -20.48
N SER A 590 3.35 -19.63 -21.19
CA SER A 590 4.03 -20.46 -22.21
C SER A 590 3.65 -19.99 -23.61
N TYR A 591 4.64 -19.71 -24.44
CA TYR A 591 4.48 -19.12 -25.78
C TYR A 591 5.06 -20.01 -26.86
N VAL A 592 4.35 -20.19 -27.97
CA VAL A 592 4.88 -20.82 -29.17
C VAL A 592 5.47 -19.73 -30.05
N VAL A 593 6.79 -19.79 -30.24
CA VAL A 593 7.54 -18.80 -31.02
C VAL A 593 8.01 -19.43 -32.32
N ASN A 594 7.69 -18.78 -33.43
CA ASN A 594 8.08 -19.20 -34.77
C ASN A 594 8.83 -18.05 -35.48
N PRO A 595 10.18 -18.11 -35.53
CA PRO A 595 10.98 -17.10 -36.24
C PRO A 595 11.02 -17.32 -37.76
N TYR A 596 10.33 -18.34 -38.28
CA TYR A 596 10.31 -18.72 -39.70
C TYR A 596 8.95 -18.46 -40.36
N GLY A 597 8.02 -17.77 -39.68
CA GLY A 597 6.61 -17.64 -40.10
C GLY A 597 6.38 -16.99 -41.47
N ASP A 598 7.35 -16.23 -41.98
CA ASP A 598 7.32 -15.60 -43.30
C ASP A 598 7.92 -16.46 -44.42
N SER A 599 8.53 -17.61 -44.11
CA SER A 599 9.21 -18.47 -45.09
C SER A 599 8.27 -19.53 -45.68
N GLU A 600 8.11 -19.55 -47.00
CA GLU A 600 7.43 -20.65 -47.72
C GLU A 600 8.28 -21.95 -47.70
N TRP A 601 9.57 -21.85 -47.40
CA TRP A 601 10.55 -22.92 -47.60
C TRP A 601 10.86 -23.71 -46.32
N LEU A 602 10.48 -23.19 -45.16
CA LEU A 602 10.79 -23.76 -43.85
C LEU A 602 9.50 -24.08 -43.10
N GLU A 603 9.45 -25.26 -42.48
CA GLU A 603 8.38 -25.68 -41.58
C GLU A 603 8.90 -25.62 -40.14
N PRO A 604 8.24 -24.86 -39.24
CA PRO A 604 8.68 -24.72 -37.87
C PRO A 604 8.38 -25.97 -37.05
N VAL A 605 9.28 -26.29 -36.12
CA VAL A 605 9.03 -27.27 -35.07
C VAL A 605 8.50 -26.54 -33.85
N GLU A 606 7.22 -26.70 -33.55
CA GLU A 606 6.58 -26.02 -32.42
C GLU A 606 7.20 -26.49 -31.09
N THR A 607 7.65 -25.53 -30.29
CA THR A 607 8.10 -25.74 -28.91
C THR A 607 7.64 -24.56 -28.07
N GLU A 608 7.21 -24.85 -26.84
CA GLU A 608 6.75 -23.82 -25.90
C GLU A 608 7.95 -23.22 -25.17
N THR A 609 8.08 -21.90 -25.24
CA THR A 609 8.99 -21.13 -24.40
C THR A 609 8.24 -20.67 -23.15
N VAL A 610 8.74 -21.05 -21.97
CA VAL A 610 8.16 -20.66 -20.68
C VAL A 610 8.75 -19.33 -20.23
N VAL A 611 7.91 -18.30 -20.13
CA VAL A 611 8.24 -17.01 -19.52
C VAL A 611 7.84 -17.05 -18.05
N SER A 612 8.83 -17.11 -17.15
CA SER A 612 8.60 -17.18 -15.70
C SER A 612 8.44 -15.79 -15.06
N PRO A 613 7.59 -15.65 -14.03
CA PRO A 613 7.48 -14.42 -13.26
C PRO A 613 8.80 -14.12 -12.52
N GLY A 614 9.19 -12.84 -12.47
CA GLY A 614 10.43 -12.40 -11.80
C GLY A 614 11.72 -12.79 -12.53
N SER A 615 11.64 -13.28 -13.77
CA SER A 615 12.80 -13.50 -14.63
C SER A 615 13.29 -12.16 -15.21
N TRP A 616 14.61 -12.02 -15.35
CA TRP A 616 15.23 -10.84 -15.99
C TRP A 616 15.23 -10.92 -17.52
N GLY A 617 14.51 -11.89 -18.09
CA GLY A 617 14.46 -12.19 -19.51
C GLY A 617 14.62 -13.68 -19.82
N THR A 618 14.14 -14.09 -20.99
CA THR A 618 14.13 -15.48 -21.49
C THR A 618 14.49 -15.48 -22.97
N TYR A 619 15.38 -16.39 -23.38
CA TYR A 619 15.61 -16.67 -24.80
C TYR A 619 14.58 -17.67 -25.30
N ALA A 620 13.94 -17.37 -26.42
CA ALA A 620 12.99 -18.27 -27.05
C ALA A 620 13.65 -19.61 -27.42
N GLU A 621 12.97 -20.70 -27.06
CA GLU A 621 13.32 -22.02 -27.55
C GLU A 621 12.83 -22.15 -29.00
N THR A 622 13.76 -21.99 -29.94
CA THR A 622 13.49 -22.10 -31.38
C THR A 622 14.26 -23.30 -31.94
N PRO A 623 13.65 -24.50 -31.98
CA PRO A 623 14.29 -25.65 -32.60
C PRO A 623 14.55 -25.40 -34.08
N GLU A 624 15.53 -26.14 -34.61
CA GLU A 624 15.88 -26.10 -36.03
C GLU A 624 14.65 -26.52 -36.87
N PRO A 625 14.31 -25.78 -37.95
CA PRO A 625 13.12 -26.05 -38.73
C PRO A 625 13.35 -27.21 -39.71
N GLU A 626 12.26 -27.83 -40.13
CA GLU A 626 12.25 -28.83 -41.18
C GLU A 626 12.11 -28.15 -42.56
N PRO A 627 12.59 -28.76 -43.65
CA PRO A 627 12.35 -28.23 -44.99
C PRO A 627 10.87 -28.42 -45.37
N SER A 628 10.24 -27.39 -45.93
CA SER A 628 8.82 -27.50 -46.31
C SER A 628 8.59 -28.46 -47.48
N GLU A 629 7.35 -28.93 -47.64
CA GLU A 629 6.96 -29.72 -48.83
C GLU A 629 7.24 -28.95 -50.13
N ALA A 630 7.11 -27.62 -50.12
CA ALA A 630 7.42 -26.78 -51.27
C ALA A 630 8.91 -26.78 -51.60
N LEU A 631 9.79 -26.63 -50.61
CA LEU A 631 11.24 -26.63 -50.79
C LEU A 631 11.74 -27.99 -51.27
N THR A 632 11.31 -29.07 -50.62
CA THR A 632 11.70 -30.43 -50.98
C THR A 632 11.26 -30.78 -52.41
N THR A 633 10.03 -30.40 -52.80
CA THR A 633 9.52 -30.58 -54.16
C THR A 633 10.29 -29.76 -55.20
N PHE A 634 10.62 -28.51 -54.87
CA PHE A 634 11.39 -27.63 -55.76
C PHE A 634 12.78 -28.22 -56.05
N VAL A 635 13.54 -28.56 -55.00
CA VAL A 635 14.88 -29.13 -55.13
C VAL A 635 14.85 -30.45 -55.91
N GLN A 636 13.88 -31.32 -55.62
CA GLN A 636 13.73 -32.58 -56.36
C GLN A 636 13.43 -32.33 -57.85
N THR A 637 12.57 -31.36 -58.17
CA THR A 637 12.25 -31.01 -59.56
C THR A 637 13.47 -30.51 -60.34
N GLU A 638 14.33 -29.70 -59.71
CA GLU A 638 15.57 -29.23 -60.31
C GLU A 638 16.58 -30.37 -60.53
N ILE A 639 16.70 -31.30 -59.57
CA ILE A 639 17.51 -32.52 -59.72
C ILE A 639 17.00 -33.35 -60.90
N GLU A 640 15.69 -33.58 -61.00
CA GLU A 640 15.08 -34.33 -62.10
C GLU A 640 15.40 -33.69 -63.44
N GLY A 641 15.22 -32.38 -63.57
CA GLY A 641 15.51 -31.65 -64.80
C GLY A 641 16.98 -31.71 -65.22
N TRP A 642 17.91 -31.57 -64.27
CA TRP A 642 19.35 -31.67 -64.54
C TRP A 642 19.76 -33.08 -64.94
N VAL A 643 19.34 -34.10 -64.18
CA VAL A 643 19.65 -35.52 -64.46
C VAL A 643 19.05 -35.95 -65.80
N GLU A 644 17.79 -35.62 -66.10
CA GLU A 644 17.17 -35.93 -67.39
C GLU A 644 17.88 -35.23 -68.55
N GLY A 645 18.31 -33.98 -68.36
CA GLY A 645 19.15 -33.27 -69.32
C GLY A 645 20.45 -34.00 -69.60
N CYS A 646 21.10 -34.52 -68.57
CA CYS A 646 22.32 -35.31 -68.67
C CYS A 646 22.14 -36.63 -69.43
N MET A 647 20.98 -37.26 -69.36
CA MET A 647 20.68 -38.47 -70.15
C MET A 647 20.59 -38.22 -71.67
N THR A 648 20.60 -36.96 -72.12
CA THR A 648 20.66 -36.64 -73.56
C THR A 648 22.08 -36.66 -74.13
N ALA A 649 23.10 -36.82 -73.28
CA ALA A 649 24.49 -36.93 -73.69
C ALA A 649 24.72 -38.18 -74.54
N THR A 650 25.77 -38.15 -75.36
CA THR A 650 26.16 -39.26 -76.25
C THR A 650 27.61 -39.68 -76.04
N GLU A 651 28.17 -39.31 -74.89
CA GLU A 651 29.55 -39.57 -74.48
C GLU A 651 29.56 -40.45 -73.21
N PRO A 652 30.61 -41.26 -72.97
CA PRO A 652 30.69 -42.15 -71.80
C PRO A 652 30.90 -41.43 -70.46
N ASP A 653 31.50 -40.24 -70.49
CA ASP A 653 31.78 -39.38 -69.33
C ASP A 653 31.48 -37.92 -69.75
N PRO A 654 30.20 -37.53 -69.77
CA PRO A 654 29.80 -36.19 -70.18
C PRO A 654 30.21 -35.16 -69.13
N ALA A 655 30.81 -34.06 -69.56
CA ALA A 655 31.12 -32.95 -68.66
C ALA A 655 29.84 -32.38 -68.00
N ASP A 656 29.96 -31.97 -66.74
CA ASP A 656 28.88 -31.39 -65.93
C ASP A 656 27.68 -32.34 -65.68
N CYS A 657 27.92 -33.66 -65.74
CA CYS A 657 26.91 -34.69 -65.49
C CYS A 657 27.38 -35.73 -64.48
N PRO A 658 26.44 -36.34 -63.71
CA PRO A 658 26.81 -37.25 -62.62
C PRO A 658 27.11 -38.68 -63.09
N GLN A 659 26.65 -39.08 -64.28
CA GLN A 659 26.84 -40.43 -64.80
C GLN A 659 28.14 -40.59 -65.58
N GLU A 660 28.87 -41.66 -65.30
CA GLU A 660 30.05 -42.10 -66.05
C GLU A 660 30.02 -43.63 -66.30
N ILE A 661 30.58 -44.08 -67.41
CA ILE A 661 30.96 -45.49 -67.64
C ILE A 661 32.37 -45.59 -68.23
N TYR A 662 32.98 -46.76 -68.08
CA TYR A 662 34.28 -47.09 -68.64
C TYR A 662 34.12 -48.12 -69.77
N PRO A 663 33.69 -47.69 -70.97
CA PRO A 663 33.26 -48.61 -72.01
C PRO A 663 34.39 -49.49 -72.52
N TYR A 664 34.04 -50.70 -72.96
CA TYR A 664 34.97 -51.62 -73.60
C TYR A 664 35.43 -51.13 -74.99
N GLY A 665 36.66 -51.50 -75.35
CA GLY A 665 37.27 -51.17 -76.64
C GLY A 665 37.89 -49.77 -76.70
N ASP A 666 38.64 -49.50 -77.78
CA ASP A 666 39.28 -48.19 -78.00
C ASP A 666 38.38 -47.23 -78.81
N GLU A 667 37.33 -47.75 -79.46
CA GLU A 667 36.36 -46.97 -80.26
C GLU A 667 34.93 -47.39 -79.91
N GLN A 668 34.10 -46.40 -79.55
CA GLN A 668 32.67 -46.57 -79.26
C GLN A 668 31.82 -45.75 -80.24
N ARG A 669 30.58 -46.19 -80.49
CA ARG A 669 29.57 -45.41 -81.23
C ARG A 669 28.15 -45.72 -80.77
N ASN A 670 27.21 -44.87 -81.17
CA ASN A 670 25.77 -45.00 -80.88
C ASN A 670 25.50 -45.13 -79.37
N LEU A 671 26.22 -44.37 -78.54
CA LEU A 671 26.00 -44.38 -77.10
C LEU A 671 24.69 -43.65 -76.79
N GLU A 672 23.80 -44.34 -76.09
CA GLU A 672 22.52 -43.82 -75.59
C GLU A 672 22.42 -44.08 -74.09
N TRP A 673 22.14 -43.02 -73.33
CA TRP A 673 21.86 -43.10 -71.90
C TRP A 673 20.37 -43.27 -71.63
N ARG A 674 20.05 -44.05 -70.60
CA ARG A 674 18.70 -44.23 -70.09
C ARG A 674 18.73 -44.15 -68.57
N LEU A 675 17.94 -43.24 -68.00
CA LEU A 675 17.71 -43.23 -66.56
C LEU A 675 16.85 -44.44 -66.15
N ASP A 676 17.35 -45.21 -65.18
CA ASP A 676 16.64 -46.35 -64.60
C ASP A 676 16.08 -46.00 -63.21
N GLN A 677 16.81 -45.22 -62.42
CA GLN A 677 16.39 -44.72 -61.11
C GLN A 677 16.85 -43.27 -60.91
N MET A 678 15.92 -42.40 -60.52
CA MET A 678 16.22 -41.01 -60.14
C MET A 678 16.83 -40.98 -58.72
N PRO A 679 17.94 -40.25 -58.50
CA PRO A 679 18.47 -40.03 -57.15
C PRO A 679 17.52 -39.14 -56.31
N THR A 680 17.60 -39.31 -54.99
CA THR A 680 17.00 -38.40 -54.00
C THR A 680 18.08 -37.92 -53.05
N VAL A 681 17.86 -36.78 -52.39
CA VAL A 681 18.81 -36.18 -51.45
C VAL A 681 18.31 -36.28 -50.01
N SER A 682 19.26 -36.44 -49.07
CA SER A 682 18.99 -36.39 -47.64
C SER A 682 18.87 -34.95 -47.17
N TRP A 683 17.89 -34.70 -46.30
CA TRP A 683 17.79 -33.48 -45.50
C TRP A 683 18.34 -33.67 -44.07
N ASP A 684 18.95 -34.82 -43.78
CA ASP A 684 19.63 -35.05 -42.50
C ASP A 684 20.81 -34.08 -42.34
N GLY A 685 20.84 -33.35 -41.22
CA GLY A 685 21.79 -32.26 -40.98
C GLY A 685 21.43 -30.94 -41.68
N PHE A 686 20.18 -30.78 -42.15
CA PHE A 686 19.64 -29.47 -42.49
C PHE A 686 19.29 -28.68 -41.22
N TYR A 687 19.76 -27.44 -41.13
CA TYR A 687 19.63 -26.60 -39.94
C TYR A 687 18.84 -25.31 -40.23
N GLY A 688 18.00 -25.29 -41.27
CA GLY A 688 17.22 -24.09 -41.62
C GLY A 688 18.04 -22.89 -42.10
N SER A 689 19.30 -23.10 -42.46
CA SER A 689 20.23 -22.06 -42.91
C SER A 689 20.70 -22.33 -44.34
N PHE A 690 20.94 -21.24 -45.07
CA PHE A 690 21.39 -21.27 -46.46
C PHE A 690 22.77 -20.60 -46.58
N PRO A 691 23.67 -21.09 -47.45
CA PRO A 691 23.50 -22.23 -48.34
C PRO A 691 23.51 -23.60 -47.62
N ALA A 692 22.59 -24.48 -48.01
CA ALA A 692 22.47 -25.84 -47.51
C ALA A 692 23.11 -26.83 -48.49
N ASN A 693 24.00 -27.68 -47.98
CA ASN A 693 24.69 -28.69 -48.78
C ASN A 693 24.05 -30.06 -48.55
N LEU A 694 23.40 -30.57 -49.59
CA LEU A 694 22.68 -31.83 -49.58
C LEU A 694 23.44 -32.88 -50.40
N SER A 695 23.33 -34.14 -49.97
CA SER A 695 23.94 -35.27 -50.66
C SER A 695 22.94 -36.40 -50.83
N SER A 696 23.16 -37.26 -51.82
CA SER A 696 22.20 -38.33 -52.13
C SER A 696 22.01 -39.30 -50.98
N ASP A 697 20.76 -39.56 -50.60
CA ASP A 697 20.39 -40.63 -49.67
C ASP A 697 20.15 -41.95 -50.42
N ALA A 698 19.52 -41.88 -51.59
CA ALA A 698 19.39 -42.95 -52.55
C ALA A 698 20.13 -42.58 -53.85
N PRO A 699 21.07 -43.43 -54.32
CA PRO A 699 21.81 -43.15 -55.55
C PRO A 699 20.92 -43.24 -56.78
N GLY A 700 21.34 -42.55 -57.84
CA GLY A 700 20.76 -42.68 -59.17
C GLY A 700 21.34 -43.89 -59.90
N GLU A 701 20.56 -44.47 -60.80
CA GLU A 701 21.02 -45.53 -61.71
C GLU A 701 20.65 -45.19 -63.14
N ALA A 702 21.62 -45.33 -64.05
CA ALA A 702 21.41 -45.18 -65.49
C ALA A 702 22.11 -46.31 -66.26
N SER A 703 21.52 -46.72 -67.37
CA SER A 703 22.12 -47.68 -68.29
C SER A 703 22.60 -46.97 -69.56
N ALA A 704 23.87 -47.17 -69.89
CA ALA A 704 24.46 -46.75 -71.16
C ALA A 704 24.48 -47.95 -72.12
N THR A 705 23.81 -47.82 -73.26
CA THR A 705 23.91 -48.80 -74.35
C THR A 705 24.78 -48.23 -75.45
N TYR A 706 25.79 -48.98 -75.88
CA TYR A 706 26.75 -48.54 -76.89
C TYR A 706 27.24 -49.71 -77.76
N GLU A 707 27.78 -49.42 -78.94
CA GLU A 707 28.48 -50.39 -79.76
C GLU A 707 30.00 -50.19 -79.67
N TYR A 708 30.75 -51.28 -79.45
CA TYR A 708 32.22 -51.26 -79.48
C TYR A 708 32.80 -52.25 -80.50
N ASP A 709 34.03 -52.01 -80.96
CA ASP A 709 34.74 -52.91 -81.87
C ASP A 709 35.47 -54.04 -81.11
N ASP A 710 34.87 -55.23 -81.08
CA ASP A 710 35.44 -56.45 -80.48
C ASP A 710 36.61 -57.04 -81.30
N SER A 711 36.99 -56.41 -82.43
CA SER A 711 38.21 -56.77 -83.16
C SER A 711 39.49 -56.28 -82.49
N TYR A 712 39.40 -55.36 -81.52
CA TYR A 712 40.53 -54.72 -80.84
C TYR A 712 41.58 -54.14 -81.81
N GLY A 713 41.13 -53.62 -82.96
CA GLY A 713 42.00 -53.10 -84.03
C GLY A 713 42.64 -54.17 -84.93
N PHE A 714 42.31 -55.46 -84.75
CA PHE A 714 42.81 -56.56 -85.57
C PHE A 714 41.77 -57.00 -86.61
N GLY A 715 41.86 -56.44 -87.82
CA GLY A 715 41.08 -56.89 -88.98
C GLY A 715 39.93 -55.95 -89.34
N LYS A 716 38.83 -56.50 -89.86
CA LYS A 716 37.63 -55.71 -90.17
C LYS A 716 36.84 -55.49 -88.87
N PRO A 717 36.38 -54.26 -88.56
CA PRO A 717 35.64 -53.98 -87.34
C PRO A 717 34.43 -54.90 -87.17
N SER A 718 34.27 -55.42 -85.95
CA SER A 718 33.16 -56.27 -85.50
C SER A 718 32.43 -55.57 -84.35
N TRP A 719 31.42 -54.77 -84.72
CA TRP A 719 30.63 -54.01 -83.76
C TRP A 719 29.66 -54.92 -83.00
N VAL A 720 29.74 -54.88 -81.67
CA VAL A 720 28.86 -55.60 -80.75
C VAL A 720 28.22 -54.56 -79.81
N GLU A 721 26.93 -54.73 -79.55
CA GLU A 721 26.17 -53.91 -78.61
C GLU A 721 26.41 -54.43 -77.18
N GLU A 722 26.69 -53.50 -76.26
CA GLU A 722 26.85 -53.76 -74.83
C GLU A 722 26.00 -52.74 -74.04
N THR A 723 25.48 -53.17 -72.88
CA THR A 723 24.78 -52.28 -71.95
C THR A 723 25.48 -52.36 -70.60
N GLU A 724 25.95 -51.21 -70.12
CA GLU A 724 26.54 -51.05 -68.79
C GLU A 724 25.65 -50.20 -67.90
N THR A 725 25.51 -50.57 -66.64
CA THR A 725 24.80 -49.77 -65.63
C THR A 725 25.81 -48.94 -64.84
N SER A 726 25.51 -47.66 -64.69
CA SER A 726 26.23 -46.69 -63.87
C SER A 726 25.37 -46.32 -62.66
N THR A 727 25.98 -46.38 -61.48
CA THR A 727 25.40 -45.85 -60.24
C THR A 727 26.09 -44.53 -59.94
N PHE A 728 25.31 -43.46 -59.77
CA PHE A 728 25.84 -42.12 -59.56
C PHE A 728 25.21 -41.45 -58.33
N TYR A 729 25.93 -40.47 -57.79
CA TYR A 729 25.50 -39.67 -56.65
C TYR A 729 25.47 -38.20 -57.06
N VAL A 730 24.50 -37.47 -56.53
CA VAL A 730 24.38 -36.03 -56.69
C VAL A 730 24.70 -35.34 -55.37
N SER A 731 25.47 -34.26 -55.48
CA SER A 731 25.71 -33.28 -54.42
C SER A 731 25.12 -31.96 -54.88
N VAL A 732 24.33 -31.35 -54.01
CA VAL A 732 23.50 -30.19 -54.35
C VAL A 732 23.69 -29.12 -53.29
N GLU A 733 24.02 -27.92 -53.72
CA GLU A 733 23.98 -26.72 -52.87
C GLU A 733 22.69 -25.98 -53.16
N VAL A 734 21.89 -25.74 -52.12
CA VAL A 734 20.67 -24.93 -52.18
C VAL A 734 20.95 -23.61 -51.48
N ASP A 735 20.74 -22.49 -52.17
CA ASP A 735 20.90 -21.13 -51.62
C ASP A 735 19.64 -20.31 -51.88
N LEU A 736 19.46 -19.18 -51.19
CA LEU A 736 18.36 -18.25 -51.42
C LEU A 736 18.86 -16.96 -52.09
N ASP A 737 18.39 -16.66 -53.32
CA ASP A 737 18.65 -15.37 -53.99
C ASP A 737 17.47 -14.42 -53.75
N GLY A 738 17.53 -13.68 -52.63
CA GLY A 738 16.34 -13.04 -52.06
C GLY A 738 15.46 -14.09 -51.42
N ASP A 739 14.19 -14.19 -51.83
CA ASP A 739 13.24 -15.16 -51.30
C ASP A 739 13.07 -16.40 -52.20
N GLU A 740 13.80 -16.47 -53.33
CA GLU A 740 13.68 -17.57 -54.29
C GLU A 740 14.84 -18.58 -54.15
N PRO A 741 14.55 -19.89 -54.04
CA PRO A 741 15.57 -20.91 -53.91
C PRO A 741 16.31 -21.11 -55.24
N ARG A 742 17.62 -21.29 -55.14
CA ARG A 742 18.52 -21.56 -56.24
C ARG A 742 19.32 -22.81 -55.96
N VAL A 743 19.33 -23.71 -56.94
CA VAL A 743 20.04 -24.99 -56.86
C VAL A 743 21.32 -24.93 -57.69
N THR A 744 22.44 -25.32 -57.10
CA THR A 744 23.72 -25.50 -57.78
C THR A 744 24.15 -26.97 -57.65
N PHE A 745 24.55 -27.56 -58.77
CA PHE A 745 25.00 -28.95 -58.82
C PHE A 745 26.51 -29.01 -58.88
N ASP A 746 27.12 -29.82 -58.01
CA ASP A 746 28.52 -30.16 -58.11
C ASP A 746 28.67 -31.44 -58.95
N SER A 747 29.42 -31.34 -60.05
CA SER A 747 29.93 -32.52 -60.76
C SER A 747 31.30 -32.89 -60.19
N TYR A 748 31.47 -34.15 -59.83
CA TYR A 748 32.74 -34.69 -59.33
C TYR A 748 33.74 -34.99 -60.45
#